data_AF-A0A2E6C3S7-F1
#
_entry.id   AF-A0A2E6C3S7-F1
#
_cell.length_a   1.000
_cell.length_b   1.000
_cell.length_c   1.000
_cell.angle_alpha   90.00
_cell.angle_beta   90.00
_cell.angle_gamma   90.00
#
_symmetry.space_group_name_H-M   'P 1'
#
loop_
_entity.id
_entity.type
_entity.pdbx_description
1 polymer ?
#
loop_
_entity_poly.entity_id
_entity_poly.type
_entity_poly.pdbx_seq_one_letter_code
_entity_poly.pdbx_strand_id
1 'polypeptide(L)'
;MSDVCEITGLSEGGVTKLSYLHKHLTEDRKIPIPDEKSLNGFIKPLENTVSSNRIHNSEQKRKDSLLKHLEKSIASKFEGAKLSPFGSAESGLSLKGGDFDLCLQIPNADEKKTIKRIGGMLRGQGMEKVQTITRAKVPIVKFIDPRSGLNVDISINNSLALYNTKLLSSYAKMDKRVKELAICVKHWALHRNVSDSVNGTLSSYAWSILVINHLQEQEVVPNLQSGEDRTVIEIDGSEFDITVNEDATIAQPSQQNIAELTMSFFRNYATKDWENEVISIRNGKSISRDEKGWMNENPTALDIYNSDKENPGRMGEHHLAIEDPFETDHDLCRVVRAEGELRIRNELLRAAELFGSGSTWKEICETVDAERLRDIEPVDIFHDLRDKNDDLVRNMLEKTKAEMDAVDRLIDALESERQSTLRMAKAMRGVIEETSDLRKEHKAIITGLKSRNKEIDEIKVKRDKINSDIILPIHMIEDELSKVYNRLTEELDIHRVPSLAKEKEQFSWFMELQAMHGKAREASELHHRFIELVKEQKEEIKKLKIYETKHDDATAKLLQDEPMLKDKNINSKEVGSYDRRVHNIQKALRKRRGEMHKLRREAGRLDAWLRKKSGGQNRGKGRGRGNRRGQKPRDKKEDSGPMTLGDISGLLSGMGNESSSKRTRKVSSKKAGMRKMGNLGAHRGSRSQFKKKE
;
A
#
# COMPACT_ATOMS: atom_id res chain seq x y z
N MET A 1 -43.22 -19.98 -34.52
CA MET A 1 -42.64 -21.28 -34.11
C MET A 1 -41.25 -20.93 -33.63
N SER A 2 -40.86 -21.35 -32.43
CA SER A 2 -39.61 -20.91 -31.82
C SER A 2 -38.41 -21.33 -32.68
N ASP A 3 -37.67 -20.37 -33.25
CA ASP A 3 -36.46 -20.55 -34.07
C ASP A 3 -35.24 -20.98 -33.22
N VAL A 4 -35.47 -21.90 -32.28
CA VAL A 4 -34.52 -22.35 -31.26
C VAL A 4 -34.30 -23.84 -31.44
N CYS A 5 -33.04 -24.29 -31.46
CA CYS A 5 -32.72 -25.71 -31.59
C CYS A 5 -33.18 -26.50 -30.36
N GLU A 6 -33.90 -27.61 -30.57
CA GLU A 6 -34.38 -28.48 -29.49
C GLU A 6 -33.27 -29.16 -28.69
N ILE A 7 -32.10 -29.41 -29.30
CA ILE A 7 -30.97 -30.10 -28.66
C ILE A 7 -30.10 -29.11 -27.86
N THR A 8 -29.74 -27.97 -28.45
CA THR A 8 -28.79 -27.04 -27.83
C THR A 8 -29.44 -25.81 -27.19
N GLY A 9 -30.74 -25.58 -27.40
CA GLY A 9 -31.47 -24.41 -26.93
C GLY A 9 -31.02 -23.07 -27.55
N LEU A 10 -30.18 -23.12 -28.59
CA LEU A 10 -29.61 -21.93 -29.24
C LEU A 10 -30.59 -21.33 -30.25
N SER A 11 -30.71 -20.00 -30.27
CA SER A 11 -31.38 -19.26 -31.35
C SER A 11 -30.59 -19.30 -32.66
N GLU A 12 -31.19 -18.96 -33.81
CA GLU A 12 -30.49 -18.88 -35.11
C GLU A 12 -29.17 -18.07 -35.07
N GLY A 13 -29.16 -16.94 -34.35
CA GLY A 13 -27.95 -16.15 -34.15
C GLY A 13 -26.89 -16.87 -33.31
N GLY A 14 -27.33 -17.60 -32.28
CA GLY A 14 -26.46 -18.45 -31.44
C GLY A 14 -25.88 -19.63 -32.21
N VAL A 15 -26.69 -20.30 -33.04
CA VAL A 15 -26.26 -21.38 -33.93
C VAL A 15 -25.21 -20.90 -34.92
N THR A 16 -25.38 -19.70 -35.48
CA THR A 16 -24.40 -19.12 -36.41
C THR A 16 -23.07 -18.83 -35.70
N LYS A 17 -23.13 -18.26 -34.49
CA LYS A 17 -21.95 -17.89 -33.70
C LYS A 17 -21.20 -19.10 -33.14
N LEU A 18 -21.90 -20.15 -32.73
CA LEU A 18 -21.38 -21.38 -32.14
C LEU A 18 -21.54 -22.58 -33.10
N SER A 19 -21.34 -22.34 -34.39
CA SER A 19 -21.67 -23.32 -35.44
C SER A 19 -20.93 -24.65 -35.34
N TYR A 20 -19.67 -24.65 -34.90
CA TYR A 20 -18.89 -25.88 -34.74
C TYR A 20 -19.33 -26.67 -33.51
N LEU A 21 -19.55 -25.97 -32.39
CA LEU A 21 -20.07 -26.59 -31.16
C LEU A 21 -21.47 -27.16 -31.37
N HIS A 22 -22.35 -26.40 -32.01
CA HIS A 22 -23.72 -26.83 -32.31
C HIS A 22 -23.71 -28.09 -33.16
N LYS A 23 -22.99 -28.10 -34.31
CA LYS A 23 -22.89 -29.27 -35.19
C LYS A 23 -22.33 -30.50 -34.47
N HIS A 24 -21.32 -30.32 -33.61
CA HIS A 24 -20.74 -31.43 -32.86
C HIS A 24 -21.76 -32.05 -31.88
N LEU A 25 -22.58 -31.23 -31.23
CA LEU A 25 -23.60 -31.70 -30.28
C LEU A 25 -24.83 -32.31 -30.99
N THR A 26 -25.15 -31.88 -32.22
CA THR A 26 -26.38 -32.32 -32.92
C THR A 26 -26.17 -33.39 -33.99
N GLU A 27 -25.03 -33.40 -34.69
CA GLU A 27 -24.83 -34.20 -35.92
C GLU A 27 -23.87 -35.40 -35.75
N ASP A 28 -23.42 -35.73 -34.53
CA ASP A 28 -22.45 -36.81 -34.22
C ASP A 28 -21.31 -36.92 -35.27
N ARG A 29 -20.73 -35.77 -35.61
CA ARG A 29 -19.77 -35.65 -36.71
C ARG A 29 -18.35 -35.92 -36.23
N LYS A 30 -17.70 -36.91 -36.84
CA LYS A 30 -16.28 -37.21 -36.57
C LYS A 30 -15.38 -36.12 -37.16
N ILE A 31 -14.44 -35.65 -36.34
CA ILE A 31 -13.40 -34.69 -36.75
C ILE A 31 -12.53 -35.35 -37.83
N PRO A 32 -12.32 -34.70 -39.00
CA PRO A 32 -11.50 -35.24 -40.07
C PRO A 32 -10.04 -35.44 -39.64
N ILE A 33 -9.37 -36.43 -40.24
CA ILE A 33 -7.94 -36.69 -40.03
C ILE A 33 -7.21 -36.21 -41.29
N PRO A 34 -6.21 -35.32 -41.17
CA PRO A 34 -5.50 -34.83 -42.33
C PRO A 34 -4.61 -35.92 -42.92
N ASP A 35 -4.39 -35.86 -44.24
CA ASP A 35 -3.39 -36.67 -44.90
C ASP A 35 -1.97 -36.22 -44.52
N GLU A 36 -1.01 -37.14 -44.60
CA GLU A 36 0.39 -36.91 -44.19
C GLU A 36 1.03 -35.71 -44.92
N LYS A 37 0.65 -35.49 -46.18
CA LYS A 37 1.14 -34.35 -46.97
C LYS A 37 0.60 -33.02 -46.44
N SER A 38 -0.70 -32.95 -46.11
CA SER A 38 -1.29 -31.78 -45.47
C SER A 38 -0.67 -31.53 -44.09
N LEU A 39 -0.45 -32.58 -43.30
CA LEU A 39 0.15 -32.47 -41.96
C LEU A 39 1.57 -31.89 -42.03
N ASN A 40 2.39 -32.37 -42.95
CA ASN A 40 3.73 -31.85 -43.21
C ASN A 40 3.71 -30.38 -43.69
N GLY A 41 2.64 -29.95 -44.36
CA GLY A 41 2.42 -28.57 -44.78
C GLY A 41 2.33 -27.58 -43.61
N PHE A 42 1.97 -28.02 -42.40
CA PHE A 42 1.86 -27.17 -41.21
C PHE A 42 3.19 -26.92 -40.49
N ILE A 43 4.21 -27.77 -40.69
CA ILE A 43 5.48 -27.69 -39.95
C ILE A 43 6.11 -26.30 -40.12
N LYS A 44 6.31 -25.86 -41.36
CA LYS A 44 6.96 -24.59 -41.67
C LYS A 44 6.17 -23.36 -41.15
N PRO A 45 4.83 -23.26 -41.33
CA PRO A 45 4.02 -22.22 -40.69
C PRO A 45 4.11 -22.18 -39.16
N LEU A 46 4.13 -23.35 -38.49
CA LEU A 46 4.26 -23.45 -37.04
C LEU A 46 5.64 -22.97 -36.58
N GLU A 47 6.72 -23.43 -37.22
CA GLU A 47 8.09 -22.97 -36.96
C GLU A 47 8.26 -21.45 -37.20
N ASN A 48 7.62 -20.91 -38.24
CA ASN A 48 7.58 -19.47 -38.49
C ASN A 48 6.89 -18.70 -37.35
N THR A 49 5.83 -19.27 -36.76
CA THR A 49 5.12 -18.68 -35.61
C THR A 49 5.99 -18.71 -34.34
N VAL A 50 6.73 -19.80 -34.12
CA VAL A 50 7.67 -19.91 -33.00
C VAL A 50 8.81 -18.91 -33.16
N SER A 51 9.39 -18.83 -34.36
CA SER A 51 10.52 -17.93 -34.63
C SER A 51 10.14 -16.45 -34.58
N SER A 52 8.93 -16.07 -35.04
CA SER A 52 8.44 -14.68 -34.97
C SER A 52 8.21 -14.20 -33.53
N ASN A 53 7.87 -15.13 -32.62
CA ASN A 53 7.63 -14.87 -31.20
C ASN A 53 8.89 -15.02 -30.33
N ARG A 54 10.06 -15.29 -30.92
CA ARG A 54 11.30 -15.44 -30.16
C ARG A 54 11.71 -14.11 -29.52
N ILE A 55 11.82 -14.08 -28.19
CA ILE A 55 12.30 -12.91 -27.45
C ILE A 55 13.72 -12.57 -27.89
N HIS A 56 13.92 -11.36 -28.39
CA HIS A 56 15.24 -10.86 -28.76
C HIS A 56 16.07 -10.50 -27.53
N ASN A 57 17.39 -10.71 -27.61
CA ASN A 57 18.35 -10.35 -26.56
C ASN A 57 18.27 -8.87 -26.13
N SER A 58 17.80 -7.97 -26.99
CA SER A 58 17.59 -6.55 -26.65
C SER A 58 16.43 -6.33 -25.68
N GLU A 59 15.37 -7.13 -25.78
CA GLU A 59 14.23 -7.11 -24.87
C GLU A 59 14.60 -7.69 -23.50
N GLN A 60 15.32 -8.81 -23.49
CA GLN A 60 15.83 -9.40 -22.24
C GLN A 60 16.71 -8.39 -21.48
N LYS A 61 17.64 -7.71 -22.16
CA LYS A 61 18.46 -6.66 -21.54
C LYS A 61 17.64 -5.49 -20.98
N ARG A 62 16.52 -5.14 -21.61
CA ARG A 62 15.60 -4.11 -21.10
C ARG A 62 14.94 -4.57 -19.80
N LYS A 63 14.42 -5.81 -19.77
CA LYS A 63 13.85 -6.45 -18.57
C LYS A 63 14.86 -6.52 -17.43
N ASP A 64 16.08 -7.00 -17.68
CA ASP A 64 17.15 -7.09 -16.69
C ASP A 64 17.55 -5.71 -16.12
N SER A 65 17.64 -4.70 -16.99
CA SER A 65 17.97 -3.33 -16.56
C SER A 65 16.86 -2.72 -15.72
N LEU A 66 15.59 -3.03 -16.04
CA LEU A 66 14.43 -2.55 -15.29
C LEU A 66 14.34 -3.25 -13.93
N LEU A 67 14.56 -4.56 -13.88
CA LEU A 67 14.62 -5.33 -12.63
C LEU A 67 15.65 -4.72 -11.66
N LYS A 68 16.89 -4.51 -12.10
CA LYS A 68 17.95 -3.87 -11.29
C LYS A 68 17.58 -2.48 -10.82
N HIS A 69 16.82 -1.72 -11.61
CA HIS A 69 16.36 -0.40 -11.23
C HIS A 69 15.28 -0.48 -10.14
N LEU A 70 14.31 -1.37 -10.29
CA LEU A 70 13.23 -1.59 -9.32
C LEU A 70 13.75 -2.19 -8.01
N GLU A 71 14.72 -3.10 -8.06
CA GLU A 71 15.43 -3.61 -6.88
C GLU A 71 16.06 -2.47 -6.08
N LYS A 72 16.84 -1.61 -6.75
CA LYS A 72 17.54 -0.49 -6.09
C LYS A 72 16.60 0.59 -5.58
N SER A 73 15.49 0.83 -6.26
CA SER A 73 14.64 1.99 -5.99
C SER A 73 13.41 1.67 -5.14
N ILE A 74 12.91 0.42 -5.20
CA ILE A 74 11.74 -0.06 -4.47
C ILE A 74 12.15 -1.09 -3.43
N ALA A 75 12.73 -2.24 -3.83
CA ALA A 75 13.02 -3.34 -2.91
C ALA A 75 13.96 -2.90 -1.78
N SER A 76 14.98 -2.09 -2.07
CA SER A 76 15.91 -1.53 -1.07
C SER A 76 15.25 -0.68 0.04
N LYS A 77 13.98 -0.28 -0.11
CA LYS A 77 13.23 0.48 0.89
C LYS A 77 12.51 -0.40 1.91
N PHE A 78 12.57 -1.72 1.73
CA PHE A 78 11.96 -2.71 2.58
C PHE A 78 13.05 -3.68 3.05
N GLU A 79 13.15 -3.87 4.37
CA GLU A 79 14.14 -4.75 4.96
C GLU A 79 13.84 -6.22 4.63
N GLY A 80 14.87 -6.98 4.24
CA GLY A 80 14.73 -8.39 3.84
C GLY A 80 13.95 -8.61 2.54
N ALA A 81 13.67 -7.56 1.76
CA ALA A 81 12.85 -7.70 0.56
C ALA A 81 13.63 -8.27 -0.63
N LYS A 82 12.98 -9.15 -1.39
CA LYS A 82 13.52 -9.74 -2.63
C LYS A 82 12.54 -9.53 -3.77
N LEU A 83 13.04 -8.98 -4.88
CA LEU A 83 12.25 -8.82 -6.10
C LEU A 83 12.66 -9.93 -7.07
N SER A 84 11.70 -10.76 -7.47
CA SER A 84 11.95 -11.88 -8.39
C SER A 84 10.99 -11.79 -9.57
N PRO A 85 11.46 -11.91 -10.82
CA PRO A 85 10.58 -12.01 -11.96
C PRO A 85 9.85 -13.37 -11.95
N PHE A 86 8.64 -13.41 -12.50
CA PHE A 86 7.86 -14.64 -12.63
C PHE A 86 7.02 -14.64 -13.91
N GLY A 87 6.19 -15.67 -14.08
CA GLY A 87 5.20 -15.73 -15.14
C GLY A 87 5.77 -16.19 -16.48
N SER A 88 5.02 -15.89 -17.54
CA SER A 88 5.27 -16.45 -18.86
C SER A 88 6.60 -16.00 -19.50
N ALA A 89 7.13 -14.83 -19.10
CA ALA A 89 8.44 -14.35 -19.52
C ALA A 89 9.56 -15.26 -19.00
N GLU A 90 9.53 -15.58 -17.72
CA GLU A 90 10.57 -16.37 -17.05
C GLU A 90 10.42 -17.88 -17.29
N SER A 91 9.20 -18.38 -17.50
CA SER A 91 9.00 -19.78 -17.89
C SER A 91 9.49 -20.09 -19.31
N GLY A 92 9.75 -19.06 -20.12
CA GLY A 92 10.16 -19.21 -21.52
C GLY A 92 9.03 -19.56 -22.48
N LEU A 93 7.78 -19.54 -22.01
CA LEU A 93 6.56 -19.91 -22.75
C LEU A 93 5.73 -18.68 -23.18
N SER A 94 6.30 -17.47 -23.18
CA SER A 94 5.61 -16.22 -23.51
C SER A 94 5.57 -15.94 -25.01
N LEU A 95 4.52 -15.23 -25.42
CA LEU A 95 4.48 -14.53 -26.70
C LEU A 95 5.27 -13.23 -26.60
N LYS A 96 5.70 -12.70 -27.74
CA LYS A 96 6.37 -11.40 -27.81
C LYS A 96 5.45 -10.30 -27.30
N GLY A 97 5.99 -9.33 -26.55
CA GLY A 97 5.22 -8.20 -26.03
C GLY A 97 4.39 -8.49 -24.77
N GLY A 98 4.54 -9.66 -24.16
CA GLY A 98 3.89 -9.97 -22.89
C GLY A 98 4.35 -9.07 -21.73
N ASP A 99 3.46 -8.91 -20.74
CA ASP A 99 3.69 -8.16 -19.51
C ASP A 99 4.91 -8.70 -18.73
N PHE A 100 5.55 -7.83 -17.95
CA PHE A 100 6.66 -8.18 -17.09
C PHE A 100 6.19 -8.34 -15.64
N ASP A 101 5.92 -9.58 -15.26
CA ASP A 101 5.42 -9.94 -13.93
C ASP A 101 6.57 -10.04 -12.90
N LEU A 102 6.41 -9.36 -11.77
CA LEU A 102 7.41 -9.28 -10.71
C LEU A 102 6.77 -9.55 -9.34
N CYS A 103 7.41 -10.40 -8.55
CA CYS A 103 6.99 -10.70 -7.18
C CYS A 103 7.96 -10.05 -6.20
N LEU A 104 7.45 -9.15 -5.37
CA LEU A 104 8.21 -8.54 -4.28
C LEU A 104 7.88 -9.30 -2.98
N GLN A 105 8.82 -10.12 -2.54
CA GLN A 105 8.74 -10.86 -1.29
C GLN A 105 9.21 -9.95 -0.15
N ILE A 106 8.37 -9.73 0.85
CA ILE A 106 8.67 -8.92 2.04
C ILE A 106 8.17 -9.67 3.28
N PRO A 107 9.07 -9.99 4.23
CA PRO A 107 8.69 -10.63 5.48
C PRO A 107 7.67 -9.79 6.28
N ASN A 108 6.61 -10.41 6.78
CA ASN A 108 5.60 -9.81 7.67
C ASN A 108 4.94 -8.52 7.13
N ALA A 109 4.80 -8.39 5.81
CA ALA A 109 4.24 -7.18 5.20
C ALA A 109 2.71 -7.18 5.13
N ASP A 110 2.11 -6.01 5.41
CA ASP A 110 0.72 -5.74 5.03
C ASP A 110 0.67 -5.44 3.53
N GLU A 111 0.27 -6.42 2.73
CA GLU A 111 0.28 -6.36 1.26
C GLU A 111 -0.47 -5.14 0.71
N LYS A 112 -1.65 -4.86 1.26
CA LYS A 112 -2.52 -3.77 0.78
C LYS A 112 -1.90 -2.40 1.06
N LYS A 113 -1.32 -2.20 2.25
CA LYS A 113 -0.61 -0.95 2.56
C LYS A 113 0.68 -0.83 1.75
N THR A 114 1.38 -1.94 1.54
CA THR A 114 2.64 -1.98 0.80
C THR A 114 2.42 -1.65 -0.67
N ILE A 115 1.42 -2.23 -1.34
CA ILE A 115 1.03 -1.89 -2.72
C ILE A 115 0.69 -0.40 -2.87
N LYS A 116 -0.06 0.18 -1.93
CA LYS A 116 -0.37 1.63 -1.96
C LYS A 116 0.89 2.49 -1.84
N ARG A 117 1.82 2.09 -0.96
CA ARG A 117 3.12 2.77 -0.78
C ARG A 117 3.97 2.67 -2.05
N ILE A 118 4.07 1.49 -2.65
CA ILE A 118 4.79 1.24 -3.90
C ILE A 118 4.19 2.05 -5.04
N GLY A 119 2.87 2.07 -5.19
CA GLY A 119 2.21 2.91 -6.20
C GLY A 119 2.53 4.39 -6.04
N GLY A 120 2.66 4.89 -4.80
CA GLY A 120 3.14 6.24 -4.52
C GLY A 120 4.59 6.47 -4.94
N MET A 121 5.47 5.50 -4.70
CA MET A 121 6.88 5.55 -5.09
C MET A 121 7.06 5.51 -6.62
N LEU A 122 6.35 4.61 -7.30
CA LEU A 122 6.34 4.49 -8.77
C LEU A 122 5.90 5.80 -9.43
N ARG A 123 4.82 6.43 -8.93
CA ARG A 123 4.40 7.76 -9.39
C ARG A 123 5.47 8.83 -9.15
N GLY A 124 6.16 8.77 -8.01
CA GLY A 124 7.27 9.68 -7.69
C GLY A 124 8.49 9.52 -8.61
N GLN A 125 8.76 8.30 -9.08
CA GLN A 125 9.80 8.00 -10.07
C GLN A 125 9.36 8.34 -11.51
N GLY A 126 8.10 8.73 -11.70
CA GLY A 126 7.52 9.10 -12.98
C GLY A 126 7.14 7.91 -13.85
N MET A 127 6.86 6.74 -13.29
CA MET A 127 6.24 5.64 -14.03
C MET A 127 4.85 6.05 -14.53
N GLU A 128 4.42 5.49 -15.65
CA GLU A 128 3.18 5.85 -16.33
C GLU A 128 2.05 4.85 -16.04
N LYS A 129 0.80 5.27 -16.23
CA LYS A 129 -0.42 4.47 -16.01
C LYS A 129 -0.43 3.65 -14.70
N VAL A 130 0.13 4.19 -13.61
CA VAL A 130 0.25 3.46 -12.32
C VAL A 130 -1.14 3.21 -11.69
N GLN A 131 -1.57 1.95 -11.69
CA GLN A 131 -2.83 1.48 -11.12
C GLN A 131 -2.59 0.50 -9.98
N THR A 132 -3.17 0.75 -8.81
CA THR A 132 -3.10 -0.16 -7.65
C THR A 132 -4.40 -0.95 -7.50
N ILE A 133 -4.33 -2.27 -7.62
CA ILE A 133 -5.47 -3.19 -7.51
C ILE A 133 -5.36 -3.95 -6.19
N THR A 134 -6.04 -3.47 -5.15
CA THR A 134 -5.92 -4.02 -3.78
C THR A 134 -7.10 -4.88 -3.32
N ARG A 135 -8.13 -5.05 -4.16
CA ARG A 135 -9.35 -5.79 -3.83
C ARG A 135 -9.33 -7.25 -4.32
N ALA A 136 -8.41 -7.60 -5.20
CA ALA A 136 -8.24 -8.97 -5.70
C ALA A 136 -7.64 -9.89 -4.62
N LYS A 137 -7.74 -11.22 -4.83
CA LYS A 137 -7.10 -12.26 -3.98
C LYS A 137 -5.61 -11.97 -3.83
N VAL A 138 -4.94 -11.66 -4.93
CA VAL A 138 -3.54 -11.22 -4.97
C VAL A 138 -3.49 -9.71 -5.31
N PRO A 139 -3.13 -8.83 -4.35
CA PRO A 139 -2.96 -7.42 -4.60
C PRO A 139 -1.80 -7.13 -5.56
N ILE A 140 -2.04 -6.34 -6.61
CA ILE A 140 -1.03 -6.00 -7.61
C ILE A 140 -0.98 -4.49 -7.90
N VAL A 141 0.18 -4.02 -8.36
CA VAL A 141 0.34 -2.68 -8.95
C VAL A 141 0.80 -2.81 -10.39
N LYS A 142 -0.02 -2.30 -11.30
CA LYS A 142 0.24 -2.25 -12.75
C LYS A 142 0.82 -0.89 -13.11
N PHE A 143 1.83 -0.84 -13.97
CA PHE A 143 2.37 0.42 -14.49
C PHE A 143 3.13 0.20 -15.79
N ILE A 144 3.46 1.29 -16.47
CA ILE A 144 4.33 1.28 -17.64
C ILE A 144 5.64 1.97 -17.27
N ASP A 145 6.77 1.31 -17.54
CA ASP A 145 8.07 1.97 -17.51
C ASP A 145 8.29 2.72 -18.83
N PRO A 146 8.26 4.07 -18.84
CA PRO A 146 8.40 4.85 -20.06
C PRO A 146 9.78 4.69 -20.72
N ARG A 147 10.79 4.19 -20.01
CA ARG A 147 12.13 3.98 -20.57
C ARG A 147 12.23 2.71 -21.40
N SER A 148 11.62 1.62 -20.94
CA SER A 148 11.64 0.34 -21.65
C SER A 148 10.43 0.12 -22.56
N GLY A 149 9.34 0.84 -22.30
CA GLY A 149 8.03 0.64 -22.94
C GLY A 149 7.30 -0.61 -22.43
N LEU A 150 7.77 -1.24 -21.36
CA LEU A 150 7.21 -2.48 -20.82
C LEU A 150 6.05 -2.18 -19.87
N ASN A 151 4.97 -2.96 -20.02
CA ASN A 151 3.95 -3.10 -18.99
C ASN A 151 4.50 -3.99 -17.88
N VAL A 152 4.33 -3.56 -16.62
CA VAL A 152 4.88 -4.23 -15.45
C VAL A 152 3.81 -4.39 -14.39
N ASP A 153 3.69 -5.61 -13.88
CA ASP A 153 2.80 -5.97 -12.79
C ASP A 153 3.64 -6.42 -11.58
N ILE A 154 3.53 -5.72 -10.45
CA ILE A 154 4.18 -6.13 -9.20
C ILE A 154 3.14 -6.68 -8.22
N SER A 155 3.29 -7.95 -7.83
CA SER A 155 2.55 -8.59 -6.73
C SER A 155 3.40 -8.64 -5.46
N ILE A 156 2.77 -8.68 -4.28
CA ILE A 156 3.45 -8.89 -3.00
C ILE A 156 3.26 -10.33 -2.55
N ASN A 157 4.34 -10.97 -2.10
CA ASN A 157 4.32 -12.31 -1.49
C ASN A 157 3.60 -13.41 -2.28
N ASN A 158 3.45 -13.25 -3.60
CA ASN A 158 2.93 -14.29 -4.49
C ASN A 158 4.00 -15.37 -4.74
N SER A 159 4.31 -16.13 -3.70
CA SER A 159 5.40 -17.10 -3.70
C SER A 159 5.07 -18.34 -4.54
N LEU A 160 3.81 -18.79 -4.52
CA LEU A 160 3.35 -19.92 -5.35
C LEU A 160 3.55 -19.66 -6.85
N ALA A 161 3.32 -18.43 -7.32
CA ALA A 161 3.58 -18.09 -8.71
C ALA A 161 5.06 -18.23 -9.11
N LEU A 162 6.01 -18.05 -8.18
CA LEU A 162 7.44 -18.29 -8.43
C LEU A 162 7.72 -19.79 -8.62
N TYR A 163 7.12 -20.64 -7.79
CA TYR A 163 7.23 -22.10 -7.92
C TYR A 163 6.57 -22.59 -9.21
N ASN A 164 5.35 -22.12 -9.53
CA ASN A 164 4.67 -22.43 -10.80
C ASN A 164 5.54 -22.05 -12.00
N THR A 165 6.16 -20.87 -11.96
CA THR A 165 7.08 -20.42 -13.01
C THR A 165 8.30 -21.33 -13.12
N LYS A 166 8.87 -21.76 -11.99
CA LYS A 166 10.00 -22.70 -11.97
C LYS A 166 9.60 -24.04 -12.59
N LEU A 167 8.46 -24.62 -12.18
CA LEU A 167 7.95 -25.88 -12.74
C LEU A 167 7.78 -25.80 -14.26
N LEU A 168 7.10 -24.76 -14.75
CA LEU A 168 6.93 -24.54 -16.20
C LEU A 168 8.28 -24.35 -16.91
N SER A 169 9.24 -23.64 -16.28
CA SER A 169 10.58 -23.48 -16.83
C SER A 169 11.34 -24.80 -16.90
N SER A 170 11.18 -25.69 -15.92
CA SER A 170 11.82 -27.01 -15.91
C SER A 170 11.26 -27.84 -17.06
N TYR A 171 9.94 -27.91 -17.24
CA TYR A 171 9.33 -28.54 -18.42
C TYR A 171 9.86 -27.96 -19.74
N ALA A 172 9.92 -26.64 -19.87
CA ALA A 172 10.39 -25.97 -21.09
C ALA A 172 11.86 -26.24 -21.42
N LYS A 173 12.68 -26.62 -20.44
CA LYS A 173 14.10 -26.97 -20.62
C LYS A 173 14.31 -28.43 -21.02
N MET A 174 13.36 -29.32 -20.70
CA MET A 174 13.49 -30.75 -20.99
C MET A 174 13.39 -31.05 -22.49
N ASP A 175 12.39 -30.48 -23.15
CA ASP A 175 12.16 -30.69 -24.58
C ASP A 175 11.76 -29.38 -25.27
N LYS A 176 12.40 -29.08 -26.40
CA LYS A 176 12.12 -27.87 -27.20
C LYS A 176 10.66 -27.80 -27.66
N ARG A 177 10.01 -28.95 -27.88
CA ARG A 177 8.63 -29.07 -28.36
C ARG A 177 7.63 -28.50 -27.37
N VAL A 178 7.95 -28.48 -26.08
CA VAL A 178 7.15 -27.82 -25.04
C VAL A 178 6.99 -26.34 -25.35
N LYS A 179 8.11 -25.67 -25.62
CA LYS A 179 8.11 -24.25 -25.96
C LYS A 179 7.46 -23.98 -27.32
N GLU A 180 7.77 -24.80 -28.31
CA GLU A 180 7.22 -24.68 -29.67
C GLU A 180 5.68 -24.78 -29.64
N LEU A 181 5.13 -25.83 -29.00
CA LEU A 181 3.69 -26.05 -28.91
C LEU A 181 3.00 -24.97 -28.07
N ALA A 182 3.59 -24.60 -26.92
CA ALA A 182 3.04 -23.56 -26.06
C ALA A 182 2.91 -22.20 -26.78
N ILE A 183 3.91 -21.83 -27.60
CA ILE A 183 3.86 -20.60 -28.39
C ILE A 183 2.77 -20.68 -29.46
N CYS A 184 2.67 -21.80 -30.20
CA CYS A 184 1.65 -21.99 -31.23
C CYS A 184 0.22 -21.92 -30.65
N VAL A 185 -0.04 -22.66 -29.56
CA VAL A 185 -1.34 -22.67 -28.88
C VAL A 185 -1.68 -21.29 -28.31
N LYS A 186 -0.73 -20.62 -27.65
CA LYS A 186 -0.98 -19.29 -27.11
C LYS A 186 -1.21 -18.24 -28.19
N HIS A 187 -0.48 -18.33 -29.31
CA HIS A 187 -0.69 -17.46 -30.47
C HIS A 187 -2.11 -17.63 -31.00
N TRP A 188 -2.53 -18.88 -31.25
CA TRP A 188 -3.92 -19.18 -31.63
C TRP A 188 -4.92 -18.64 -30.60
N ALA A 189 -4.73 -18.93 -29.31
CA ALA A 189 -5.66 -18.55 -28.25
C ALA A 189 -5.78 -17.02 -28.12
N LEU A 190 -4.67 -16.30 -28.34
CA LEU A 190 -4.67 -14.84 -28.44
C LEU A 190 -5.51 -14.40 -29.64
N HIS A 191 -5.21 -14.82 -30.87
CA HIS A 191 -5.91 -14.36 -32.07
C HIS A 191 -7.40 -14.73 -32.11
N ARG A 192 -7.78 -15.86 -31.50
CA ARG A 192 -9.18 -16.31 -31.38
C ARG A 192 -9.93 -15.76 -30.17
N ASN A 193 -9.30 -14.90 -29.37
CA ASN A 193 -9.89 -14.26 -28.20
C ASN A 193 -10.42 -15.26 -27.16
N VAL A 194 -9.62 -16.27 -26.85
CA VAL A 194 -9.87 -17.30 -25.82
C VAL A 194 -8.78 -17.34 -24.74
N SER A 195 -7.96 -16.29 -24.66
CA SER A 195 -6.87 -16.11 -23.68
C SER A 195 -6.98 -14.76 -22.94
N ASP A 196 -8.19 -14.42 -22.50
CA ASP A 196 -8.54 -13.19 -21.79
C ASP A 196 -9.37 -13.51 -20.54
N SER A 197 -8.68 -13.71 -19.42
CA SER A 197 -9.30 -14.07 -18.14
C SER A 197 -10.11 -12.94 -17.51
N VAL A 198 -9.83 -11.68 -17.87
CA VAL A 198 -10.61 -10.55 -17.38
C VAL A 198 -12.01 -10.56 -17.98
N ASN A 199 -12.10 -10.93 -19.26
CA ASN A 199 -13.36 -11.04 -20.00
C ASN A 199 -13.99 -12.44 -19.93
N GLY A 200 -13.49 -13.32 -19.06
CA GLY A 200 -14.14 -14.59 -18.74
C GLY A 200 -13.78 -15.76 -19.65
N THR A 201 -12.56 -15.79 -20.20
CA THR A 201 -11.97 -16.96 -20.88
C THR A 201 -10.76 -17.49 -20.11
N LEU A 202 -10.04 -18.48 -20.63
CA LEU A 202 -8.87 -19.06 -19.95
C LEU A 202 -7.74 -18.04 -19.83
N SER A 203 -6.94 -18.19 -18.76
CA SER A 203 -5.70 -17.43 -18.62
C SER A 203 -4.60 -18.01 -19.52
N SER A 204 -3.60 -17.20 -19.85
CA SER A 204 -2.40 -17.70 -20.53
C SER A 204 -1.69 -18.82 -19.75
N TYR A 205 -1.81 -18.84 -18.41
CA TYR A 205 -1.24 -19.88 -17.58
C TYR A 205 -2.00 -21.20 -17.75
N ALA A 206 -3.34 -21.17 -17.74
CA ALA A 206 -4.17 -22.34 -17.97
C ALA A 206 -3.87 -22.99 -19.33
N TRP A 207 -3.69 -22.20 -20.40
CA TRP A 207 -3.25 -22.73 -21.70
C TRP A 207 -1.88 -23.42 -21.64
N SER A 208 -0.93 -22.93 -20.84
CA SER A 208 0.36 -23.60 -20.64
C SER A 208 0.22 -24.92 -19.88
N ILE A 209 -0.70 -25.00 -18.92
CA ILE A 209 -1.01 -26.25 -18.19
C ILE A 209 -1.64 -27.28 -19.13
N LEU A 210 -2.60 -26.89 -19.97
CA LEU A 210 -3.18 -27.76 -21.01
C LEU A 210 -2.11 -28.31 -21.96
N VAL A 211 -1.16 -27.47 -22.38
CA VAL A 211 -0.06 -27.90 -23.25
C VAL A 211 0.82 -28.93 -22.54
N ILE A 212 1.18 -28.71 -21.27
CA ILE A 212 2.00 -29.67 -20.52
C ILE A 212 1.25 -30.98 -20.29
N ASN A 213 -0.02 -30.92 -19.89
CA ASN A 213 -0.85 -32.12 -19.72
C ASN A 213 -0.89 -32.94 -21.02
N HIS A 214 -1.11 -32.29 -22.16
CA HIS A 214 -1.10 -32.97 -23.45
C HIS A 214 0.26 -33.60 -23.77
N LEU A 215 1.36 -32.91 -23.50
CA LEU A 215 2.70 -33.44 -23.74
C LEU A 215 3.10 -34.56 -22.75
N GLN A 216 2.50 -34.60 -21.55
CA GLN A 216 2.62 -35.74 -20.64
C GLN A 216 1.84 -36.95 -21.19
N GLU A 217 0.58 -36.74 -21.63
CA GLU A 217 -0.25 -37.79 -22.23
C GLU A 217 0.33 -38.35 -23.54
N GLN A 218 1.07 -37.53 -24.29
CA GLN A 218 1.81 -37.96 -25.50
C GLN A 218 3.23 -38.46 -25.20
N GLU A 219 3.61 -38.67 -23.94
CA GLU A 219 4.95 -39.16 -23.53
C GLU A 219 6.12 -38.34 -24.13
N VAL A 220 5.93 -37.03 -24.27
CA VAL A 220 6.98 -36.07 -24.68
C VAL A 220 7.74 -35.54 -23.47
N VAL A 221 7.05 -35.32 -22.35
CA VAL A 221 7.64 -34.94 -21.05
C VAL A 221 7.12 -35.85 -19.93
N PRO A 222 7.94 -36.21 -18.93
CA PRO A 222 7.49 -37.02 -17.81
C PRO A 222 6.69 -36.17 -16.81
N ASN A 223 6.10 -36.80 -15.79
CA ASN A 223 5.54 -36.08 -14.66
C ASN A 223 6.64 -35.62 -13.69
N LEU A 224 6.95 -34.31 -13.66
CA LEU A 224 7.97 -33.76 -12.75
C LEU A 224 7.52 -33.66 -11.29
N GLN A 225 6.26 -33.86 -10.98
CA GLN A 225 5.78 -33.88 -9.59
C GLN A 225 5.63 -35.31 -9.05
N SER A 226 6.08 -36.30 -9.85
CA SER A 226 6.21 -37.69 -9.44
C SER A 226 7.51 -37.90 -8.65
N GLY A 227 7.43 -38.70 -7.58
CA GLY A 227 8.56 -39.00 -6.71
C GLY A 227 8.15 -39.28 -5.27
N GLU A 228 9.01 -39.99 -4.54
CA GLU A 228 8.86 -40.26 -3.11
C GLU A 228 9.31 -39.07 -2.25
N ASP A 229 10.32 -38.32 -2.73
CA ASP A 229 10.84 -37.14 -2.03
C ASP A 229 9.89 -35.94 -2.15
N ARG A 230 9.23 -35.62 -1.03
CA ARG A 230 8.27 -34.51 -0.93
C ARG A 230 8.92 -33.25 -0.35
N THR A 231 8.80 -32.13 -1.05
CA THR A 231 9.25 -30.81 -0.60
C THR A 231 8.04 -29.98 -0.22
N VAL A 232 7.68 -29.99 1.07
CA VAL A 232 6.54 -29.23 1.60
C VAL A 232 7.01 -27.90 2.17
N ILE A 233 6.32 -26.83 1.82
CA ILE A 233 6.54 -25.49 2.38
C ILE A 233 5.26 -24.94 2.99
N GLU A 234 5.39 -24.14 4.04
CA GLU A 234 4.27 -23.41 4.64
C GLU A 234 4.21 -21.98 4.08
N ILE A 235 3.07 -21.61 3.48
CA ILE A 235 2.78 -20.24 3.05
C ILE A 235 1.45 -19.84 3.67
N ASP A 236 1.43 -18.73 4.42
CA ASP A 236 0.22 -18.17 5.04
C ASP A 236 -0.59 -19.18 5.88
N GLY A 237 0.11 -20.11 6.55
CA GLY A 237 -0.50 -21.14 7.41
C GLY A 237 -1.09 -22.33 6.65
N SER A 238 -0.86 -22.43 5.34
CA SER A 238 -1.23 -23.58 4.51
C SER A 238 0.03 -24.29 3.99
N GLU A 239 0.02 -25.62 4.01
CA GLU A 239 1.11 -26.44 3.50
C GLU A 239 0.93 -26.72 2.01
N PHE A 240 2.00 -26.54 1.23
CA PHE A 240 2.02 -26.78 -0.21
C PHE A 240 3.16 -27.72 -0.57
N ASP A 241 2.87 -28.80 -1.30
CA ASP A 241 3.88 -29.69 -1.87
C ASP A 241 4.39 -29.13 -3.21
N ILE A 242 5.59 -28.54 -3.15
CA ILE A 242 6.27 -27.92 -4.29
C ILE A 242 7.31 -28.84 -4.94
N THR A 243 7.20 -30.16 -4.79
CA THR A 243 8.13 -31.11 -5.40
C THR A 243 8.25 -30.91 -6.91
N VAL A 244 9.50 -30.82 -7.37
CA VAL A 244 9.90 -30.83 -8.78
C VAL A 244 11.10 -31.76 -8.93
N ASN A 245 10.86 -32.96 -9.45
CA ASN A 245 11.85 -33.96 -9.79
C ASN A 245 12.37 -33.72 -11.21
N GLU A 246 13.45 -32.96 -11.34
CA GLU A 246 14.07 -32.67 -12.64
C GLU A 246 14.80 -33.89 -13.26
N ASP A 247 15.00 -34.96 -12.49
CA ASP A 247 15.63 -36.20 -12.93
C ASP A 247 14.61 -37.23 -13.47
N ALA A 248 13.32 -36.89 -13.49
CA ALA A 248 12.29 -37.77 -14.05
C ALA A 248 12.57 -38.03 -15.54
N THR A 249 12.40 -39.29 -15.95
CA THR A 249 12.64 -39.74 -17.34
C THR A 249 11.42 -40.49 -17.88
N ILE A 250 11.34 -40.56 -19.20
CA ILE A 250 10.31 -41.31 -19.93
C ILE A 250 10.99 -42.56 -20.49
N ALA A 251 10.38 -43.73 -20.31
CA ALA A 251 10.92 -44.98 -20.83
C ALA A 251 10.97 -45.00 -22.37
N GLN A 252 9.93 -44.46 -23.03
CA GLN A 252 9.83 -44.37 -24.49
C GLN A 252 9.39 -42.96 -24.90
N PRO A 253 10.34 -42.04 -25.17
CA PRO A 253 10.00 -40.68 -25.59
C PRO A 253 9.34 -40.66 -26.97
N SER A 254 8.19 -39.98 -27.08
CA SER A 254 7.49 -39.80 -28.36
C SER A 254 8.36 -39.07 -29.40
N GLN A 255 8.33 -39.57 -30.63
CA GLN A 255 9.01 -38.98 -31.80
C GLN A 255 8.12 -38.05 -32.62
N GLN A 256 6.92 -37.73 -32.12
CA GLN A 256 5.98 -36.89 -32.85
C GLN A 256 6.55 -35.50 -33.13
N ASN A 257 6.29 -35.01 -34.34
CA ASN A 257 6.68 -33.68 -34.77
C ASN A 257 5.70 -32.60 -34.28
N ILE A 258 6.06 -31.33 -34.45
CA ILE A 258 5.24 -30.21 -33.96
C ILE A 258 3.85 -30.15 -34.60
N ALA A 259 3.69 -30.54 -35.86
CA ALA A 259 2.39 -30.54 -36.53
C ALA A 259 1.47 -31.63 -35.99
N GLU A 260 2.00 -32.84 -35.79
CA GLU A 260 1.31 -33.95 -35.14
C GLU A 260 0.85 -33.59 -33.72
N LEU A 261 1.74 -33.01 -32.92
CA LEU A 261 1.44 -32.58 -31.55
C LEU A 261 0.40 -31.44 -31.50
N THR A 262 0.46 -30.50 -32.44
CA THR A 262 -0.50 -29.39 -32.51
C THR A 262 -1.88 -29.90 -32.93
N MET A 263 -1.95 -30.77 -33.93
CA MET A 263 -3.21 -31.39 -34.36
C MET A 263 -3.80 -32.25 -33.23
N SER A 264 -2.98 -33.10 -32.60
CA SER A 264 -3.46 -33.96 -31.51
C SER A 264 -3.91 -33.15 -30.30
N PHE A 265 -3.27 -32.00 -30.01
CA PHE A 265 -3.70 -31.07 -28.96
C PHE A 265 -5.12 -30.56 -29.21
N PHE A 266 -5.39 -30.00 -30.40
CA PHE A 266 -6.71 -29.46 -30.71
C PHE A 266 -7.77 -30.54 -30.71
N ARG A 267 -7.47 -31.71 -31.27
CA ARG A 267 -8.38 -32.84 -31.29
C ARG A 267 -8.70 -33.36 -29.89
N ASN A 268 -7.67 -33.58 -29.06
CA ASN A 268 -7.83 -34.07 -27.68
C ASN A 268 -8.75 -33.16 -26.87
N TYR A 269 -8.47 -31.85 -26.84
CA TYR A 269 -9.28 -30.92 -26.05
C TYR A 269 -10.63 -30.54 -26.67
N ALA A 270 -10.80 -30.70 -27.99
CA ALA A 270 -12.09 -30.55 -28.64
C ALA A 270 -13.08 -31.66 -28.26
N THR A 271 -12.59 -32.89 -28.09
CA THR A 271 -13.41 -34.08 -27.77
C THR A 271 -13.19 -34.61 -26.35
N LYS A 272 -12.58 -33.81 -25.47
CA LYS A 272 -12.27 -34.21 -24.10
C LYS A 272 -13.56 -34.40 -23.30
N ASP A 273 -13.58 -35.42 -22.46
CA ASP A 273 -14.69 -35.67 -21.54
C ASP A 273 -14.60 -34.72 -20.34
N TRP A 274 -14.99 -33.47 -20.57
CA TRP A 274 -15.08 -32.45 -19.53
C TRP A 274 -16.15 -32.77 -18.48
N GLU A 275 -17.07 -33.71 -18.75
CA GLU A 275 -18.15 -34.04 -17.80
C GLU A 275 -17.64 -34.93 -16.67
N ASN A 276 -16.68 -35.83 -16.94
CA ASN A 276 -16.21 -36.80 -15.96
C ASN A 276 -14.72 -36.65 -15.56
N GLU A 277 -13.93 -35.90 -16.34
CA GLU A 277 -12.48 -35.77 -16.11
C GLU A 277 -12.07 -34.37 -15.62
N VAL A 278 -11.03 -34.32 -14.80
CA VAL A 278 -10.32 -33.11 -14.37
C VAL A 278 -8.88 -33.18 -14.86
N ILE A 279 -8.40 -32.09 -15.45
CA ILE A 279 -7.02 -32.01 -15.96
C ILE A 279 -6.06 -31.79 -14.80
N SER A 280 -5.03 -32.64 -14.69
CA SER A 280 -4.02 -32.57 -13.62
C SER A 280 -2.62 -32.92 -14.14
N ILE A 281 -1.76 -31.92 -14.27
CA ILE A 281 -0.35 -32.14 -14.61
C ILE A 281 0.45 -32.75 -13.45
N ARG A 282 -0.04 -32.58 -12.21
CA ARG A 282 0.57 -33.12 -10.99
C ARG A 282 0.43 -34.63 -10.93
N ASN A 283 -0.69 -35.17 -11.40
CA ASN A 283 -0.91 -36.61 -11.53
C ASN A 283 -0.36 -37.16 -12.87
N GLY A 284 0.00 -36.28 -13.81
CA GLY A 284 0.56 -36.64 -15.12
C GLY A 284 -0.48 -37.16 -16.12
N LYS A 285 -1.76 -37.16 -15.73
CA LYS A 285 -2.90 -37.58 -16.53
C LYS A 285 -4.16 -36.95 -15.96
N SER A 286 -5.25 -37.04 -16.72
CA SER A 286 -6.57 -36.65 -16.24
C SER A 286 -7.03 -37.58 -15.09
N ILE A 287 -7.68 -37.00 -14.09
CA ILE A 287 -8.22 -37.69 -12.91
C ILE A 287 -9.75 -37.65 -12.94
N SER A 288 -10.39 -38.59 -12.28
CA SER A 288 -11.86 -38.60 -12.19
C SER A 288 -12.37 -37.49 -11.26
N ARG A 289 -13.56 -36.96 -11.54
CA ARG A 289 -14.22 -35.99 -10.65
C ARG A 289 -14.49 -36.54 -9.25
N ASP A 290 -14.80 -37.83 -9.13
CA ASP A 290 -15.01 -38.50 -7.84
C ASP A 290 -13.74 -38.55 -6.99
N GLU A 291 -12.60 -38.84 -7.63
CA GLU A 291 -11.28 -38.82 -6.97
C GLU A 291 -10.91 -37.41 -6.52
N LYS A 292 -11.25 -36.40 -7.32
CA LYS A 292 -10.90 -35.00 -7.03
C LYS A 292 -11.87 -34.30 -6.07
N GLY A 293 -13.13 -34.70 -6.06
CA GLY A 293 -14.23 -33.99 -5.38
C GLY A 293 -14.73 -32.74 -6.11
N TRP A 294 -14.42 -32.58 -7.40
CA TRP A 294 -14.85 -31.44 -8.22
C TRP A 294 -15.99 -31.84 -9.15
N MET A 295 -17.23 -31.73 -8.67
CA MET A 295 -18.43 -32.10 -9.44
C MET A 295 -18.78 -31.03 -10.49
N ASN A 296 -19.37 -31.45 -11.61
CA ASN A 296 -19.85 -30.53 -12.64
C ASN A 296 -21.17 -29.91 -12.19
N GLU A 297 -21.13 -28.70 -11.61
CA GLU A 297 -22.31 -28.12 -10.99
C GLU A 297 -23.23 -27.42 -12.00
N ASN A 298 -24.55 -27.53 -11.79
CA ASN A 298 -25.53 -26.75 -12.54
C ASN A 298 -25.64 -25.32 -11.98
N PRO A 299 -26.02 -24.31 -12.81
CA PRO A 299 -26.44 -24.40 -14.21
C PRO A 299 -25.26 -24.50 -15.20
N THR A 300 -25.47 -25.19 -16.32
CA THR A 300 -24.49 -25.36 -17.40
C THR A 300 -24.21 -24.04 -18.14
N ALA A 301 -23.11 -23.96 -18.90
CA ALA A 301 -22.84 -22.81 -19.77
C ALA A 301 -23.97 -22.55 -20.77
N LEU A 302 -24.59 -23.60 -21.33
CA LEU A 302 -25.74 -23.49 -22.24
C LEU A 302 -26.99 -22.98 -21.51
N ASP A 303 -27.27 -23.47 -20.29
CA ASP A 303 -28.42 -23.01 -19.51
C ASP A 303 -28.37 -21.50 -19.21
N ILE A 304 -27.18 -21.00 -18.87
CA ILE A 304 -26.94 -19.57 -18.64
C ILE A 304 -27.03 -18.78 -19.94
N TYR A 305 -26.45 -19.30 -21.03
CA TYR A 305 -26.43 -18.62 -22.32
C TYR A 305 -27.82 -18.51 -22.96
N ASN A 306 -28.66 -19.54 -22.82
CA ASN A 306 -30.01 -19.60 -23.35
C ASN A 306 -31.07 -19.01 -22.41
N SER A 307 -30.67 -18.43 -21.27
CA SER A 307 -31.61 -17.88 -20.31
C SER A 307 -32.21 -16.55 -20.80
N ASP A 308 -33.55 -16.46 -20.79
CA ASP A 308 -34.28 -15.23 -21.11
C ASP A 308 -34.22 -14.15 -20.00
N LYS A 309 -33.48 -14.40 -18.91
CA LYS A 309 -33.35 -13.45 -17.80
C LYS A 309 -32.41 -12.31 -18.19
N GLU A 310 -32.80 -11.06 -17.91
CA GLU A 310 -31.93 -9.88 -18.13
C GLU A 310 -30.56 -10.00 -17.45
N ASN A 311 -30.48 -10.68 -16.31
CA ASN A 311 -29.24 -11.05 -15.64
C ASN A 311 -29.29 -12.52 -15.27
N PRO A 312 -28.81 -13.43 -16.14
CA PRO A 312 -28.73 -14.83 -15.78
C PRO A 312 -27.74 -15.00 -14.62
N GLY A 313 -27.96 -16.03 -13.80
CA GLY A 313 -27.11 -16.33 -12.65
C GLY A 313 -25.66 -16.65 -13.05
N ARG A 314 -24.82 -16.96 -12.06
CA ARG A 314 -23.50 -17.52 -12.37
C ARG A 314 -23.64 -18.97 -12.82
N MET A 315 -22.77 -19.34 -13.76
CA MET A 315 -22.49 -20.72 -14.13
C MET A 315 -22.00 -21.50 -12.89
N GLY A 316 -22.34 -22.79 -12.81
CA GLY A 316 -21.84 -23.67 -11.75
C GLY A 316 -20.32 -23.80 -11.77
N GLU A 317 -19.75 -24.31 -10.67
CA GLU A 317 -18.29 -24.48 -10.56
C GLU A 317 -17.79 -25.70 -11.37
N HIS A 318 -16.50 -25.67 -11.73
CA HIS A 318 -15.76 -26.81 -12.29
C HIS A 318 -16.21 -27.37 -13.64
N HIS A 319 -16.69 -26.56 -14.60
CA HIS A 319 -17.10 -27.08 -15.92
C HIS A 319 -15.90 -27.56 -16.76
N LEU A 320 -15.01 -26.65 -17.14
CA LEU A 320 -13.74 -27.00 -17.80
C LEU A 320 -12.64 -27.29 -16.77
N ALA A 321 -12.85 -28.18 -15.80
CA ALA A 321 -11.98 -28.29 -14.62
C ALA A 321 -10.48 -28.48 -14.94
N ILE A 322 -9.64 -27.52 -14.53
CA ILE A 322 -8.17 -27.56 -14.66
C ILE A 322 -7.54 -27.28 -13.29
N GLU A 323 -6.83 -28.26 -12.76
CA GLU A 323 -6.15 -28.17 -11.47
C GLU A 323 -4.85 -27.35 -11.55
N ASP A 324 -4.63 -26.45 -10.58
CA ASP A 324 -3.30 -25.86 -10.37
C ASP A 324 -2.35 -26.89 -9.70
N PRO A 325 -1.11 -27.06 -10.23
CA PRO A 325 -0.18 -28.09 -9.77
C PRO A 325 0.29 -27.97 -8.32
N PHE A 326 0.21 -26.78 -7.71
CA PHE A 326 0.62 -26.56 -6.31
C PHE A 326 -0.54 -26.14 -5.42
N GLU A 327 -1.43 -25.26 -5.89
CA GLU A 327 -2.67 -24.93 -5.18
C GLU A 327 -3.78 -25.90 -5.61
N THR A 328 -3.76 -27.15 -5.12
CA THR A 328 -4.65 -28.22 -5.61
C THR A 328 -6.14 -27.92 -5.48
N ASP A 329 -6.55 -27.02 -4.58
CA ASP A 329 -7.96 -26.60 -4.43
C ASP A 329 -8.35 -25.48 -5.41
N HIS A 330 -7.39 -24.96 -6.20
CA HIS A 330 -7.63 -23.91 -7.16
C HIS A 330 -7.90 -24.47 -8.55
N ASP A 331 -9.16 -24.35 -8.98
CA ASP A 331 -9.56 -24.53 -10.36
C ASP A 331 -9.23 -23.26 -11.18
N LEU A 332 -8.39 -23.42 -12.20
CA LEU A 332 -8.00 -22.34 -13.11
C LEU A 332 -9.16 -21.85 -13.98
N CYS A 333 -10.23 -22.63 -14.11
CA CYS A 333 -11.41 -22.31 -14.90
C CYS A 333 -12.48 -21.53 -14.14
N ARG A 334 -12.28 -21.28 -12.84
CA ARG A 334 -13.18 -20.46 -12.01
C ARG A 334 -13.44 -19.06 -12.57
N VAL A 335 -12.53 -18.53 -13.40
CA VAL A 335 -12.67 -17.21 -14.04
C VAL A 335 -13.51 -17.25 -15.31
N VAL A 336 -13.75 -18.44 -15.88
CA VAL A 336 -14.46 -18.64 -17.14
C VAL A 336 -15.95 -18.38 -16.93
N ARG A 337 -16.54 -17.61 -17.86
CA ARG A 337 -17.98 -17.36 -17.90
C ARG A 337 -18.62 -18.25 -18.96
N ALA A 338 -19.94 -18.43 -18.90
CA ALA A 338 -20.71 -19.23 -19.86
C ALA A 338 -20.38 -18.93 -21.33
N GLU A 339 -20.41 -17.65 -21.75
CA GLU A 339 -20.04 -17.30 -23.14
C GLU A 339 -18.57 -17.66 -23.46
N GLY A 340 -17.67 -17.50 -22.49
CA GLY A 340 -16.26 -17.82 -22.65
C GLY A 340 -16.02 -19.31 -22.83
N GLU A 341 -16.68 -20.15 -22.03
CA GLU A 341 -16.64 -21.61 -22.17
C GLU A 341 -17.14 -22.06 -23.54
N LEU A 342 -18.33 -21.62 -23.93
CA LEU A 342 -18.92 -21.99 -25.23
C LEU A 342 -18.02 -21.56 -26.38
N ARG A 343 -17.41 -20.37 -26.28
CA ARG A 343 -16.43 -19.89 -27.26
C ARG A 343 -15.17 -20.75 -27.29
N ILE A 344 -14.61 -21.14 -26.14
CA ILE A 344 -13.44 -22.01 -26.05
C ILE A 344 -13.75 -23.36 -26.73
N ARG A 345 -14.87 -24.01 -26.37
CA ARG A 345 -15.26 -25.30 -26.94
C ARG A 345 -15.48 -25.20 -28.45
N ASN A 346 -16.19 -24.17 -28.91
CA ASN A 346 -16.41 -23.92 -30.33
C ASN A 346 -15.11 -23.67 -31.10
N GLU A 347 -14.18 -22.88 -30.56
CA GLU A 347 -12.90 -22.60 -31.22
C GLU A 347 -11.95 -23.80 -31.22
N LEU A 348 -11.94 -24.64 -30.17
CA LEU A 348 -11.21 -25.90 -30.16
C LEU A 348 -11.71 -26.86 -31.26
N LEU A 349 -13.04 -27.02 -31.38
CA LEU A 349 -13.67 -27.81 -32.44
C LEU A 349 -13.36 -27.24 -33.83
N ARG A 350 -13.49 -25.92 -34.00
CA ARG A 350 -13.12 -25.22 -35.24
C ARG A 350 -11.67 -25.49 -35.62
N ALA A 351 -10.74 -25.34 -34.68
CA ALA A 351 -9.33 -25.57 -34.93
C ALA A 351 -9.06 -27.02 -35.31
N ALA A 352 -9.67 -27.99 -34.61
CA ALA A 352 -9.52 -29.41 -34.90
C ALA A 352 -10.07 -29.79 -36.31
N GLU A 353 -11.25 -29.28 -36.70
CA GLU A 353 -11.80 -29.50 -38.04
C GLU A 353 -10.97 -28.84 -39.14
N LEU A 354 -10.52 -27.60 -38.94
CA LEU A 354 -9.68 -26.89 -39.91
C LEU A 354 -8.32 -27.58 -40.10
N PHE A 355 -7.71 -28.06 -39.01
CA PHE A 355 -6.52 -28.91 -39.10
C PHE A 355 -6.80 -30.18 -39.90
N GLY A 356 -7.89 -30.88 -39.58
CA GLY A 356 -8.25 -32.14 -40.24
C GLY A 356 -8.59 -32.00 -41.72
N SER A 357 -9.10 -30.85 -42.13
CA SER A 357 -9.40 -30.53 -43.54
C SER A 357 -8.19 -30.06 -44.36
N GLY A 358 -7.02 -29.89 -43.74
CA GLY A 358 -5.82 -29.38 -44.42
C GLY A 358 -5.85 -27.87 -44.70
N SER A 359 -6.62 -27.09 -43.93
CA SER A 359 -6.66 -25.62 -44.03
C SER A 359 -5.30 -25.00 -43.66
N THR A 360 -5.07 -23.72 -43.92
CA THR A 360 -3.78 -23.09 -43.59
C THR A 360 -3.70 -22.69 -42.11
N TRP A 361 -2.50 -22.73 -41.51
CA TRP A 361 -2.29 -22.22 -40.13
C TRP A 361 -2.74 -20.75 -39.95
N LYS A 362 -2.66 -19.95 -41.03
CA LYS A 362 -3.14 -18.56 -41.05
C LYS A 362 -4.66 -18.47 -40.85
N GLU A 363 -5.43 -19.34 -41.47
CA GLU A 363 -6.90 -19.39 -41.30
C GLU A 363 -7.28 -19.90 -39.90
N ILE A 364 -6.54 -20.88 -39.38
CA ILE A 364 -6.75 -21.41 -38.03
C ILE A 364 -6.53 -20.31 -36.98
N CYS A 365 -5.47 -19.52 -37.13
CA CYS A 365 -5.15 -18.36 -36.29
C CYS A 365 -5.74 -17.03 -36.77
N GLU A 366 -6.78 -17.03 -37.60
CA GLU A 366 -7.41 -15.80 -38.06
C GLU A 366 -7.83 -14.93 -36.86
N THR A 367 -7.62 -13.61 -36.93
CA THR A 367 -7.92 -12.73 -35.80
C THR A 367 -9.40 -12.36 -35.78
N VAL A 368 -10.10 -12.69 -34.68
CA VAL A 368 -11.53 -12.35 -34.53
C VAL A 368 -11.73 -10.85 -34.32
N ASP A 369 -10.89 -10.24 -33.50
CA ASP A 369 -10.95 -8.81 -33.18
C ASP A 369 -9.57 -8.17 -33.33
N ALA A 370 -9.34 -7.57 -34.50
CA ALA A 370 -8.08 -6.91 -34.83
C ALA A 370 -7.87 -5.64 -34.01
N GLU A 371 -8.95 -4.99 -33.54
CA GLU A 371 -8.86 -3.76 -32.76
C GLU A 371 -8.18 -3.99 -31.42
N ARG A 372 -8.45 -5.15 -30.81
CA ARG A 372 -7.85 -5.58 -29.53
C ARG A 372 -6.34 -5.76 -29.59
N LEU A 373 -5.78 -6.12 -30.76
CA LEU A 373 -4.34 -6.37 -30.92
C LEU A 373 -3.54 -5.12 -31.30
N ARG A 374 -4.19 -3.98 -31.60
CA ARG A 374 -3.52 -2.75 -32.07
C ARG A 374 -2.47 -2.19 -31.11
N ASP A 375 -2.65 -2.41 -29.80
CA ASP A 375 -1.79 -1.87 -28.74
C ASP A 375 -0.80 -2.88 -28.13
N ILE A 376 -0.78 -4.13 -28.61
CA ILE A 376 -0.02 -5.23 -27.97
C ILE A 376 1.45 -5.26 -28.42
N GLU A 377 1.78 -4.72 -29.60
CA GLU A 377 3.18 -4.62 -29.97
C GLU A 377 3.85 -3.48 -29.19
N PRO A 378 4.92 -3.74 -28.42
CA PRO A 378 5.68 -2.69 -27.78
C PRO A 378 6.34 -1.87 -28.89
N VAL A 379 5.69 -0.76 -29.23
CA VAL A 379 6.22 0.30 -30.08
C VAL A 379 7.56 0.70 -29.48
N ASP A 380 8.66 0.39 -30.18
CA ASP A 380 10.01 0.77 -29.78
C ASP A 380 10.01 2.26 -29.38
N ILE A 381 10.71 2.62 -28.30
CA ILE A 381 10.72 3.98 -27.71
C ILE A 381 11.14 5.10 -28.68
N PHE A 382 11.66 4.73 -29.84
CA PHE A 382 12.08 5.63 -30.91
C PHE A 382 11.15 5.62 -32.14
N HIS A 383 10.04 4.88 -32.14
CA HIS A 383 9.17 4.76 -33.31
C HIS A 383 8.71 6.13 -33.80
N ASP A 384 8.31 7.03 -32.90
CA ASP A 384 7.88 8.40 -33.21
C ASP A 384 9.01 9.30 -33.74
N LEU A 385 10.26 8.86 -33.61
CA LEU A 385 11.46 9.59 -34.02
C LEU A 385 12.08 9.06 -35.32
N ARG A 386 11.62 7.91 -35.84
CA ARG A 386 12.16 7.29 -37.07
C ARG A 386 11.92 8.15 -38.31
N ASP A 387 10.76 8.79 -38.38
CA ASP A 387 10.34 9.58 -39.55
C ASP A 387 10.66 11.08 -39.41
N LYS A 388 11.29 11.49 -38.30
CA LYS A 388 11.59 12.91 -38.01
C LYS A 388 13.02 13.28 -38.41
N ASN A 389 13.22 14.51 -38.89
CA ASN A 389 14.54 15.06 -39.20
C ASN A 389 15.37 15.29 -37.93
N ASP A 390 16.69 15.11 -38.00
CA ASP A 390 17.61 15.21 -36.85
C ASP A 390 17.66 16.62 -36.26
N ASP A 391 17.55 17.66 -37.10
CA ASP A 391 17.49 19.06 -36.64
C ASP A 391 16.22 19.31 -35.82
N LEU A 392 15.09 18.70 -36.20
CA LEU A 392 13.87 18.74 -35.40
C LEU A 392 14.06 18.03 -34.07
N VAL A 393 14.76 16.89 -34.05
CA VAL A 393 15.08 16.17 -32.80
C VAL A 393 16.00 16.99 -31.89
N ARG A 394 16.99 17.71 -32.45
CA ARG A 394 17.84 18.64 -31.68
C ARG A 394 17.06 19.80 -31.09
N ASN A 395 16.17 20.42 -31.87
CA ASN A 395 15.30 21.49 -31.37
C ASN A 395 14.36 20.99 -30.27
N MET A 396 13.80 19.77 -30.41
CA MET A 396 13.03 19.14 -29.35
C MET A 396 13.89 18.94 -28.09
N LEU A 397 15.13 18.48 -28.22
CA LEU A 397 16.05 18.29 -27.09
C LEU A 397 16.38 19.60 -26.38
N GLU A 398 16.65 20.68 -27.12
CA GLU A 398 16.90 22.01 -26.55
C GLU A 398 15.67 22.54 -25.81
N LYS A 399 14.48 22.39 -26.40
CA LYS A 399 13.22 22.77 -25.77
C LYS A 399 13.00 21.98 -24.47
N THR A 400 13.17 20.66 -24.48
CA THR A 400 13.03 19.83 -23.27
C THR A 400 14.03 20.23 -22.19
N LYS A 401 15.28 20.57 -22.55
CA LYS A 401 16.28 21.06 -21.58
C LYS A 401 15.90 22.42 -20.99
N ALA A 402 15.41 23.36 -21.79
CA ALA A 402 14.94 24.65 -21.29
C ALA A 402 13.74 24.49 -20.34
N GLU A 403 12.82 23.57 -20.65
CA GLU A 403 11.71 23.22 -19.75
C GLU A 403 12.21 22.58 -18.45
N MET A 404 13.26 21.75 -18.48
CA MET A 404 13.89 21.21 -17.28
C MET A 404 14.42 22.33 -16.38
N ASP A 405 15.18 23.28 -16.93
CA ASP A 405 15.74 24.39 -16.16
C ASP A 405 14.64 25.24 -15.51
N ALA A 406 13.52 25.46 -16.22
CA ALA A 406 12.36 26.16 -15.67
C ALA A 406 11.72 25.41 -14.50
N VAL A 407 11.57 24.09 -14.61
CA VAL A 407 11.02 23.24 -13.54
C VAL A 407 11.97 23.17 -12.34
N ASP A 408 13.29 23.15 -12.56
CA ASP A 408 14.30 23.10 -11.48
C ASP A 408 14.20 24.36 -10.61
N ARG A 409 14.16 25.54 -11.23
CA ARG A 409 13.96 26.81 -10.51
C ARG A 409 12.69 26.83 -9.66
N LEU A 410 11.61 26.22 -10.16
CA LEU A 410 10.36 26.10 -9.41
C LEU A 410 10.48 25.11 -8.24
N ILE A 411 11.23 24.02 -8.40
CA ILE A 411 11.51 23.07 -7.32
C ILE A 411 12.32 23.78 -6.23
N ASP A 412 13.38 24.49 -6.58
CA ASP A 412 14.23 25.22 -5.63
C ASP A 412 13.43 26.27 -4.84
N ALA A 413 12.57 27.03 -5.51
CA ALA A 413 11.68 27.99 -4.86
C ALA A 413 10.73 27.33 -3.85
N LEU A 414 10.10 26.21 -4.24
CA LEU A 414 9.22 25.45 -3.35
C LEU A 414 9.96 24.78 -2.18
N GLU A 415 11.21 24.36 -2.38
CA GLU A 415 12.04 23.80 -1.31
C GLU A 415 12.44 24.85 -0.28
N SER A 416 12.78 26.06 -0.73
CA SER A 416 13.02 27.23 0.13
C SER A 416 11.76 27.63 0.90
N GLU A 417 10.60 27.67 0.24
CA GLU A 417 9.31 27.90 0.90
C GLU A 417 9.00 26.81 1.94
N ARG A 418 9.29 25.56 1.63
CA ARG A 418 9.11 24.45 2.58
C ARG A 418 10.03 24.59 3.78
N GLN A 419 11.31 24.92 3.59
CA GLN A 419 12.25 25.08 4.69
C GLN A 419 11.85 26.22 5.63
N SER A 420 11.48 27.37 5.07
CA SER A 420 11.02 28.53 5.86
C SER A 420 9.74 28.22 6.64
N THR A 421 8.74 27.58 6.01
CA THR A 421 7.49 27.20 6.69
C THR A 421 7.70 26.13 7.77
N LEU A 422 8.58 25.16 7.55
CA LEU A 422 8.91 24.12 8.53
C LEU A 422 9.68 24.71 9.71
N ARG A 423 10.62 25.64 9.48
CA ARG A 423 11.31 26.38 10.53
C ARG A 423 10.32 27.15 11.40
N MET A 424 9.37 27.87 10.77
CA MET A 424 8.31 28.61 11.49
C MET A 424 7.44 27.66 12.34
N ALA A 425 6.97 26.55 11.78
CA ALA A 425 6.15 25.58 12.51
C ALA A 425 6.89 24.96 13.70
N LYS A 426 8.18 24.62 13.53
CA LYS A 426 9.03 24.05 14.57
C LYS A 426 9.27 25.05 15.71
N ALA A 427 9.56 26.30 15.37
CA ALA A 427 9.79 27.36 16.35
C ALA A 427 8.51 27.68 17.14
N MET A 428 7.35 27.80 16.49
CA MET A 428 6.07 27.97 17.19
C MET A 428 5.74 26.79 18.11
N ARG A 429 6.08 25.56 17.71
CA ARG A 429 5.85 24.37 18.53
C ARG A 429 6.74 24.34 19.78
N GLY A 430 8.02 24.70 19.65
CA GLY A 430 8.94 24.83 20.78
C GLY A 430 8.44 25.83 21.82
N VAL A 431 7.99 27.01 21.38
CA VAL A 431 7.41 28.03 22.28
C VAL A 431 6.16 27.53 23.00
N ILE A 432 5.29 26.77 22.32
CA ILE A 432 4.08 26.22 22.93
C ILE A 432 4.41 25.12 23.94
N GLU A 433 5.37 24.24 23.65
CA GLU A 433 5.78 23.15 24.56
C GLU A 433 6.41 23.70 25.84
N GLU A 434 7.33 24.67 25.73
CA GLU A 434 8.01 25.26 26.90
C GLU A 434 7.08 26.14 27.76
N THR A 435 6.11 26.80 27.15
CA THR A 435 5.09 27.57 27.91
C THR A 435 3.93 26.71 28.41
N SER A 436 3.86 25.42 28.05
CA SER A 436 2.70 24.57 28.37
C SER A 436 2.57 24.26 29.86
N ASP A 437 3.68 24.03 30.55
CA ASP A 437 3.66 23.70 31.98
C ASP A 437 3.33 24.94 32.82
N LEU A 438 3.87 26.11 32.45
CA LEU A 438 3.49 27.40 33.03
C LEU A 438 1.99 27.69 32.86
N ARG A 439 1.41 27.38 31.68
CA ARG A 439 -0.04 27.54 31.44
C ARG A 439 -0.91 26.59 32.27
N LYS A 440 -0.46 25.35 32.52
CA LYS A 440 -1.19 24.39 33.38
C LYS A 440 -1.22 24.87 34.82
N GLU A 441 -0.09 25.34 35.34
CA GLU A 441 0.01 25.90 36.69
C GLU A 441 -0.86 27.16 36.83
N HIS A 442 -0.80 28.07 35.86
CA HIS A 442 -1.64 29.27 35.82
C HIS A 442 -3.14 28.93 35.85
N LYS A 443 -3.57 27.93 35.06
CA LYS A 443 -4.96 27.47 35.04
C LYS A 443 -5.39 26.81 36.36
N ALA A 444 -4.50 26.06 37.00
CA ALA A 444 -4.75 25.45 38.30
C ALA A 444 -4.99 26.51 39.39
N ILE A 445 -4.17 27.56 39.42
CA ILE A 445 -4.32 28.69 40.35
C ILE A 445 -5.64 29.42 40.13
N ILE A 446 -6.00 29.72 38.87
CA ILE A 446 -7.30 30.37 38.54
C ILE A 446 -8.48 29.50 38.98
N THR A 447 -8.40 28.19 38.77
CA THR A 447 -9.48 27.27 39.16
C THR A 447 -9.63 27.23 40.69
N GLY A 448 -8.50 27.19 41.42
CA GLY A 448 -8.48 27.27 42.88
C GLY A 448 -8.97 28.62 43.43
N LEU A 449 -8.72 29.74 42.75
CA LEU A 449 -9.26 31.05 43.13
C LEU A 449 -10.78 31.10 43.00
N LYS A 450 -11.35 30.48 41.96
CA LYS A 450 -12.82 30.41 41.77
C LYS A 450 -13.50 29.58 42.85
N SER A 451 -12.94 28.43 43.23
CA SER A 451 -13.50 27.61 44.31
C SER A 451 -13.44 28.32 45.66
N ARG A 452 -12.30 28.97 45.97
CA ARG A 452 -12.15 29.75 47.22
C ARG A 452 -13.06 30.98 47.28
N ASN A 453 -13.27 31.69 46.17
CA ASN A 453 -14.23 32.79 46.11
C ASN A 453 -15.63 32.35 46.55
N LYS A 454 -16.05 31.17 46.08
CA LYS A 454 -17.34 30.60 46.48
C LYS A 454 -17.41 30.33 47.99
N GLU A 455 -16.37 29.75 48.57
CA GLU A 455 -16.30 29.51 50.02
C GLU A 455 -16.28 30.82 50.85
N ILE A 456 -15.55 31.83 50.38
CA ILE A 456 -15.50 33.16 51.01
C ILE A 456 -16.89 33.81 51.01
N ASP A 457 -17.59 33.76 49.89
CA ASP A 457 -18.94 34.31 49.77
C ASP A 457 -19.94 33.56 50.67
N GLU A 458 -19.86 32.22 50.73
CA GLU A 458 -20.71 31.40 51.60
C GLU A 458 -20.52 31.72 53.09
N ILE A 459 -19.27 31.85 53.54
CA ILE A 459 -18.94 32.21 54.93
C ILE A 459 -19.38 33.64 55.25
N LYS A 460 -19.16 34.57 54.31
CA LYS A 460 -19.57 35.97 54.46
C LYS A 460 -21.08 36.09 54.64
N VAL A 461 -21.87 35.41 53.80
CA VAL A 461 -23.33 35.42 53.89
C VAL A 461 -23.81 34.85 55.24
N LYS A 462 -23.22 33.74 55.72
CA LYS A 462 -23.56 33.16 57.03
C LYS A 462 -23.22 34.10 58.19
N ARG A 463 -22.02 34.69 58.17
CA ARG A 463 -21.58 35.64 59.19
C ARG A 463 -22.46 36.89 59.22
N ASP A 464 -22.72 37.48 58.07
CA ASP A 464 -23.49 38.73 57.96
C ASP A 464 -24.94 38.52 58.40
N LYS A 465 -25.51 37.33 58.16
CA LYS A 465 -26.82 36.94 58.69
C LYS A 465 -26.83 36.85 60.22
N ILE A 466 -25.82 36.26 60.85
CA ILE A 466 -25.78 36.18 62.31
C ILE A 466 -25.56 37.57 62.93
N ASN A 467 -24.73 38.40 62.30
CA ASN A 467 -24.49 39.77 62.74
C ASN A 467 -25.70 40.70 62.53
N SER A 468 -26.59 40.42 61.58
CA SER A 468 -27.85 41.16 61.45
C SER A 468 -28.84 40.82 62.57
N ASP A 469 -28.80 39.57 63.04
CA ASP A 469 -29.68 39.07 64.10
C ASP A 469 -29.18 39.46 65.51
N ILE A 470 -27.86 39.59 65.69
CA ILE A 470 -27.21 39.91 66.98
C ILE A 470 -26.27 41.10 66.82
N ILE A 471 -26.69 42.25 67.34
CA ILE A 471 -25.95 43.51 67.24
C ILE A 471 -24.90 43.64 68.37
N LEU A 472 -25.13 42.99 69.51
CA LEU A 472 -24.26 43.09 70.67
C LEU A 472 -22.95 42.29 70.47
N PRO A 473 -21.78 42.89 70.71
CA PRO A 473 -20.50 42.16 70.73
C PRO A 473 -20.45 41.06 71.79
N ILE A 474 -19.69 39.98 71.53
CA ILE A 474 -19.55 38.83 72.46
C ILE A 474 -19.20 39.28 73.89
N HIS A 475 -18.22 40.18 74.06
CA HIS A 475 -17.79 40.65 75.38
C HIS A 475 -18.91 41.40 76.13
N MET A 476 -19.77 42.15 75.44
CA MET A 476 -20.90 42.84 76.05
C MET A 476 -21.99 41.86 76.50
N ILE A 477 -22.19 40.77 75.74
CA ILE A 477 -23.12 39.69 76.11
C ILE A 477 -22.58 38.94 77.33
N GLU A 478 -21.26 38.68 77.40
CA GLU A 478 -20.61 38.03 78.55
C GLU A 478 -20.70 38.88 79.82
N ASP A 479 -20.52 40.19 79.70
CA ASP A 479 -20.67 41.14 80.80
C ASP A 479 -22.12 41.18 81.32
N GLU A 480 -23.11 41.24 80.43
CA GLU A 480 -24.53 41.21 80.83
C GLU A 480 -24.97 39.85 81.37
N LEU A 481 -24.48 38.74 80.82
CA LEU A 481 -24.68 37.40 81.39
C LEU A 481 -24.19 37.32 82.82
N SER A 482 -22.99 37.83 83.08
CA SER A 482 -22.38 37.84 84.42
C SER A 482 -23.19 38.70 85.39
N LYS A 483 -23.65 39.88 84.96
CA LYS A 483 -24.51 40.75 85.79
C LYS A 483 -25.86 40.12 86.11
N VAL A 484 -26.50 39.49 85.14
CA VAL A 484 -27.82 38.86 85.32
C VAL A 484 -27.70 37.59 86.15
N TYR A 485 -26.65 36.79 85.94
CA TYR A 485 -26.34 35.62 86.77
C TYR A 485 -26.17 36.01 88.23
N ASN A 486 -25.31 37.01 88.50
CA ASN A 486 -25.09 37.49 89.87
C ASN A 486 -26.40 37.97 90.52
N ARG A 487 -27.24 38.72 89.79
CA ARG A 487 -28.56 39.15 90.31
C ARG A 487 -29.51 37.99 90.63
N LEU A 488 -29.41 36.86 89.93
CA LEU A 488 -30.27 35.69 90.12
C LEU A 488 -29.75 34.71 91.19
N THR A 489 -28.44 34.71 91.47
CA THR A 489 -27.80 33.74 92.39
C THR A 489 -27.33 34.32 93.71
N GLU A 490 -27.36 35.65 93.88
CA GLU A 490 -26.98 36.32 95.13
C GLU A 490 -27.98 36.02 96.26
N GLU A 491 -27.49 35.93 97.51
CA GLU A 491 -28.34 35.67 98.68
C GLU A 491 -29.32 36.82 98.90
N LEU A 492 -30.62 36.52 98.87
CA LEU A 492 -31.68 37.52 98.97
C LEU A 492 -31.84 38.06 100.40
N ASP A 493 -31.78 39.38 100.53
CA ASP A 493 -32.20 40.09 101.73
C ASP A 493 -33.73 39.98 101.92
N ILE A 494 -34.17 39.58 103.12
CA ILE A 494 -35.57 39.29 103.49
C ILE A 494 -36.50 40.48 103.20
N HIS A 495 -35.96 41.71 103.17
CA HIS A 495 -36.72 42.94 102.92
C HIS A 495 -36.75 43.40 101.45
N ARG A 496 -36.05 42.71 100.53
CA ARG A 496 -35.95 43.12 99.12
C ARG A 496 -36.09 41.95 98.15
N VAL A 497 -37.13 41.15 98.34
CA VAL A 497 -37.47 40.01 97.48
C VAL A 497 -38.06 40.51 96.14
N PRO A 498 -37.46 40.19 94.98
CA PRO A 498 -38.05 40.49 93.68
C PRO A 498 -39.39 39.79 93.51
N SER A 499 -40.35 40.42 92.84
CA SER A 499 -41.60 39.74 92.49
C SER A 499 -41.31 38.58 91.54
N LEU A 500 -42.04 37.46 91.66
CA LEU A 500 -41.94 36.29 90.75
C LEU A 500 -41.98 36.67 89.25
N ALA A 501 -42.71 37.73 88.88
CA ALA A 501 -42.75 38.23 87.50
C ALA A 501 -41.40 38.79 87.01
N LYS A 502 -40.68 39.53 87.87
CA LYS A 502 -39.35 40.09 87.58
C LYS A 502 -38.27 39.01 87.52
N GLU A 503 -38.35 37.99 88.37
CA GLU A 503 -37.43 36.83 88.29
C GLU A 503 -37.65 36.06 86.99
N LYS A 504 -38.91 35.80 86.60
CA LYS A 504 -39.22 35.17 85.31
C LYS A 504 -38.68 35.96 84.13
N GLU A 505 -38.80 37.28 84.16
CA GLU A 505 -38.23 38.18 83.13
C GLU A 505 -36.70 38.10 83.09
N GLN A 506 -36.04 38.11 84.25
CA GLN A 506 -34.58 37.98 84.34
C GLN A 506 -34.08 36.59 83.89
N PHE A 507 -34.79 35.51 84.23
CA PHE A 507 -34.49 34.16 83.74
C PHE A 507 -34.70 34.05 82.22
N SER A 508 -35.77 34.64 81.67
CA SER A 508 -36.01 34.69 80.23
C SER A 508 -34.88 35.44 79.52
N TRP A 509 -34.53 36.63 80.03
CA TRP A 509 -33.43 37.44 79.51
C TRP A 509 -32.07 36.72 79.60
N PHE A 510 -31.81 36.00 80.69
CA PHE A 510 -30.59 35.19 80.85
C PHE A 510 -30.50 34.08 79.79
N MET A 511 -31.59 33.36 79.53
CA MET A 511 -31.64 32.31 78.50
C MET A 511 -31.50 32.89 77.09
N GLU A 512 -32.10 34.05 76.82
CA GLU A 512 -31.91 34.79 75.57
C GLU A 512 -30.45 35.20 75.39
N LEU A 513 -29.80 35.74 76.42
CA LEU A 513 -28.38 36.08 76.40
C LEU A 513 -27.47 34.85 76.18
N GLN A 514 -27.81 33.70 76.76
CA GLN A 514 -27.06 32.45 76.50
C GLN A 514 -27.21 31.99 75.04
N ALA A 515 -28.42 32.08 74.49
CA ALA A 515 -28.67 31.76 73.08
C ALA A 515 -27.94 32.75 72.14
N MET A 516 -27.93 34.04 72.48
CA MET A 516 -27.18 35.08 71.78
C MET A 516 -25.67 34.83 71.86
N HIS A 517 -25.15 34.43 73.02
CA HIS A 517 -23.72 34.11 73.20
C HIS A 517 -23.28 32.95 72.29
N GLY A 518 -24.06 31.86 72.25
CA GLY A 518 -23.78 30.72 71.38
C GLY A 518 -23.72 31.09 69.89
N LYS A 519 -24.65 31.94 69.43
CA LYS A 519 -24.68 32.43 68.05
C LYS A 519 -23.60 33.47 67.75
N ALA A 520 -23.32 34.38 68.68
CA ALA A 520 -22.25 35.37 68.52
C ALA A 520 -20.86 34.70 68.42
N ARG A 521 -20.63 33.62 69.19
CA ARG A 521 -19.43 32.79 69.07
C ARG A 521 -19.28 32.18 67.68
N GLU A 522 -20.35 31.60 67.13
CA GLU A 522 -20.40 31.06 65.76
C GLU A 522 -20.03 32.15 64.73
N ALA A 523 -20.52 33.38 64.89
CA ALA A 523 -20.17 34.51 64.02
C ALA A 523 -18.68 34.91 64.10
N SER A 524 -18.09 34.89 65.29
CA SER A 524 -16.66 35.20 65.48
C SER A 524 -15.74 34.13 64.89
N GLU A 525 -16.11 32.85 65.01
CA GLU A 525 -15.42 31.72 64.37
C GLU A 525 -15.49 31.83 62.84
N LEU A 526 -16.67 32.15 62.29
CA LEU A 526 -16.85 32.41 60.85
C LEU A 526 -16.05 33.64 60.38
N HIS A 527 -15.95 34.70 61.20
CA HIS A 527 -15.16 35.88 60.89
C HIS A 527 -13.66 35.59 60.85
N HIS A 528 -13.14 34.82 61.81
CA HIS A 528 -11.74 34.35 61.79
C HIS A 528 -11.44 33.54 60.53
N ARG A 529 -12.31 32.57 60.20
CA ARG A 529 -12.17 31.74 59.00
C ARG A 529 -12.22 32.55 57.70
N PHE A 530 -13.06 33.58 57.65
CA PHE A 530 -13.10 34.53 56.53
C PHE A 530 -11.75 35.26 56.36
N ILE A 531 -11.15 35.74 57.45
CA ILE A 531 -9.85 36.44 57.41
C ILE A 531 -8.75 35.50 56.88
N GLU A 532 -8.72 34.25 57.34
CA GLU A 532 -7.76 33.25 56.89
C GLU A 532 -7.87 33.00 55.38
N LEU A 533 -9.07 32.74 54.87
CA LEU A 533 -9.30 32.50 53.45
C LEU A 533 -8.95 33.72 52.57
N VAL A 534 -9.25 34.93 53.03
CA VAL A 534 -8.87 36.17 52.32
C VAL A 534 -7.35 36.37 52.31
N LYS A 535 -6.65 35.98 53.38
CA LYS A 535 -5.18 36.05 53.45
C LYS A 535 -4.54 35.06 52.49
N GLU A 536 -5.01 33.81 52.46
CA GLU A 536 -4.56 32.79 51.50
C GLU A 536 -4.82 33.21 50.06
N GLN A 537 -5.99 33.80 49.79
CA GLN A 537 -6.33 34.32 48.47
C GLN A 537 -5.36 35.41 48.02
N LYS A 538 -4.98 36.35 48.89
CA LYS A 538 -3.99 37.39 48.56
C LYS A 538 -2.62 36.80 48.19
N GLU A 539 -2.20 35.72 48.86
CA GLU A 539 -0.95 35.03 48.54
C GLU A 539 -1.02 34.31 47.17
N GLU A 540 -2.14 33.69 46.85
CA GLU A 540 -2.36 33.04 45.55
C GLU A 540 -2.42 34.05 44.38
N ILE A 541 -3.02 35.22 44.61
CA ILE A 541 -3.02 36.32 43.63
C ILE A 541 -1.60 36.87 43.40
N LYS A 542 -0.77 36.97 44.46
CA LYS A 542 0.64 37.36 44.32
C LYS A 542 1.41 36.33 43.47
N LYS A 543 1.19 35.03 43.70
CA LYS A 543 1.79 33.98 42.87
C LYS A 543 1.39 34.16 41.41
N LEU A 544 0.11 34.44 41.12
CA LEU A 544 -0.40 34.64 39.75
C LEU A 544 0.33 35.77 39.01
N LYS A 545 0.55 36.93 39.67
CA LYS A 545 1.33 38.03 39.08
C LYS A 545 2.77 37.64 38.75
N ILE A 546 3.42 36.87 39.62
CA ILE A 546 4.79 36.37 39.39
C ILE A 546 4.82 35.37 38.22
N TYR A 547 3.76 34.61 38.01
CA TYR A 547 3.66 33.69 36.88
C TYR A 547 3.43 34.42 35.55
N GLU A 548 2.60 35.46 35.52
CA GLU A 548 2.43 36.31 34.33
C GLU A 548 3.77 36.94 33.90
N THR A 549 4.53 37.52 34.85
CA THR A 549 5.84 38.08 34.51
C THR A 549 6.83 37.02 34.03
N LYS A 550 6.85 35.83 34.64
CA LYS A 550 7.70 34.71 34.17
C LYS A 550 7.28 34.19 32.80
N HIS A 551 5.99 34.16 32.49
CA HIS A 551 5.47 33.75 31.20
C HIS A 551 5.86 34.77 30.11
N ASP A 552 5.73 36.07 30.41
CA ASP A 552 6.09 37.14 29.49
C ASP A 552 7.61 37.21 29.27
N ASP A 553 8.42 37.00 30.32
CA ASP A 553 9.87 36.90 30.21
C ASP A 553 10.33 35.67 29.41
N ALA A 554 9.69 34.51 29.63
CA ALA A 554 10.00 33.27 28.90
C ALA A 554 9.63 33.39 27.42
N THR A 555 8.46 33.95 27.12
CA THR A 555 8.05 34.21 25.73
C THR A 555 8.93 35.26 25.06
N ALA A 556 9.33 36.32 25.76
CA ALA A 556 10.24 37.35 25.24
C ALA A 556 11.65 36.81 24.94
N LYS A 557 12.21 35.95 25.80
CA LYS A 557 13.51 35.29 25.55
C LYS A 557 13.46 34.38 24.33
N LEU A 558 12.41 33.59 24.18
CA LEU A 558 12.24 32.70 23.03
C LEU A 558 11.98 33.46 21.71
N LEU A 559 11.37 34.65 21.79
CA LEU A 559 11.19 35.56 20.66
C LEU A 559 12.48 36.28 20.26
N GLN A 560 13.45 36.45 21.17
CA GLN A 560 14.78 36.99 20.83
C GLN A 560 15.62 36.00 20.01
N ASP A 561 15.50 34.71 20.30
CA ASP A 561 16.23 33.65 19.58
C ASP A 561 15.73 33.45 18.13
N GLU A 562 14.48 33.83 17.84
CA GLU A 562 13.87 33.71 16.50
C GLU A 562 13.11 35.01 16.12
N PRO A 563 13.81 36.03 15.56
CA PRO A 563 13.26 37.37 15.30
C PRO A 563 12.11 37.39 14.27
N MET A 564 11.93 36.31 13.51
CA MET A 564 10.91 36.15 12.48
C MET A 564 9.50 35.84 13.05
N LEU A 565 9.38 35.65 14.37
CA LEU A 565 8.11 35.35 15.08
C LEU A 565 7.52 36.56 15.81
N LYS A 566 8.24 37.69 15.85
CA LYS A 566 7.91 38.87 16.66
C LYS A 566 6.54 39.47 16.38
N ASP A 567 6.08 39.36 15.13
CA ASP A 567 4.81 39.96 14.68
C ASP A 567 3.69 38.92 14.46
N LYS A 568 3.90 37.64 14.82
CA LYS A 568 2.97 36.54 14.51
C LYS A 568 2.29 36.00 15.75
N ASN A 569 1.01 35.64 15.62
CA ASN A 569 0.19 35.22 16.75
C ASN A 569 0.42 33.73 17.08
N ILE A 570 1.23 33.47 18.11
CA ILE A 570 1.65 32.11 18.48
C ILE A 570 0.48 31.34 19.11
N ASN A 571 -0.28 30.62 18.29
CA ASN A 571 -1.36 29.76 18.74
C ASN A 571 -1.36 28.40 18.02
N SER A 572 -2.01 27.40 18.64
CA SER A 572 -2.06 26.03 18.11
C SER A 572 -2.77 25.93 16.74
N LYS A 573 -3.72 26.83 16.43
CA LYS A 573 -4.41 26.85 15.13
C LYS A 573 -3.50 27.33 13.99
N GLU A 574 -2.66 28.32 14.25
CA GLU A 574 -1.65 28.79 13.30
C GLU A 574 -0.62 27.70 13.02
N VAL A 575 -0.12 27.00 14.03
CA VAL A 575 0.77 25.84 13.83
C VAL A 575 0.15 24.81 12.90
N GLY A 576 -1.13 24.46 13.13
CA GLY A 576 -1.88 23.57 12.23
C GLY A 576 -2.02 24.10 10.81
N SER A 577 -2.10 25.42 10.61
CA SER A 577 -2.12 26.04 9.28
C SER A 577 -0.77 25.94 8.56
N TYR A 578 0.34 26.13 9.27
CA TYR A 578 1.69 25.93 8.72
C TYR A 578 1.95 24.46 8.40
N ASP A 579 1.53 23.53 9.25
CA ASP A 579 1.64 22.08 8.98
C ASP A 579 0.85 21.67 7.72
N ARG A 580 -0.36 22.22 7.53
CA ARG A 580 -1.14 22.04 6.28
C ARG A 580 -0.42 22.65 5.08
N ARG A 581 0.17 23.84 5.22
CA ARG A 581 0.94 24.49 4.16
C ARG A 581 2.17 23.65 3.77
N VAL A 582 2.92 23.13 4.74
CA VAL A 582 4.05 22.22 4.52
C VAL A 582 3.59 20.98 3.76
N HIS A 583 2.45 20.40 4.12
CA HIS A 583 1.88 19.25 3.41
C HIS A 583 1.50 19.58 1.96
N ASN A 584 0.87 20.73 1.72
CA ASN A 584 0.51 21.20 0.39
C ASN A 584 1.75 21.46 -0.49
N ILE A 585 2.78 22.11 0.06
CA ILE A 585 4.07 22.33 -0.62
C ILE A 585 4.72 20.97 -0.96
N GLN A 586 4.68 20.01 -0.04
CA GLN A 586 5.21 18.67 -0.29
C GLN A 586 4.46 17.95 -1.43
N LYS A 587 3.14 18.14 -1.53
CA LYS A 587 2.33 17.61 -2.63
C LYS A 587 2.70 18.28 -3.96
N ALA A 588 2.90 19.60 -3.97
CA ALA A 588 3.35 20.35 -5.14
C ALA A 588 4.76 19.91 -5.60
N LEU A 589 5.70 19.75 -4.66
CA LEU A 589 7.05 19.25 -4.93
C LEU A 589 7.03 17.85 -5.58
N ARG A 590 6.18 16.94 -5.10
CA ARG A 590 6.04 15.61 -5.72
C ARG A 590 5.57 15.71 -7.18
N LYS A 591 4.63 16.61 -7.47
CA LYS A 591 4.15 16.83 -8.84
C LYS A 591 5.26 17.38 -9.74
N ARG A 592 5.97 18.43 -9.30
CA ARG A 592 7.07 19.06 -10.07
C ARG A 592 8.25 18.13 -10.28
N ARG A 593 8.65 17.36 -9.26
CA ARG A 593 9.68 16.31 -9.42
C ARG A 593 9.26 15.24 -10.42
N GLY A 594 7.98 14.87 -10.44
CA GLY A 594 7.43 13.98 -11.46
C GLY A 594 7.54 14.55 -12.88
N GLU A 595 7.24 15.84 -13.07
CA GLU A 595 7.43 16.56 -14.34
C GLU A 595 8.92 16.61 -14.76
N MET A 596 9.82 16.97 -13.83
CA MET A 596 11.27 16.96 -14.04
C MET A 596 11.78 15.57 -14.46
N HIS A 597 11.28 14.50 -13.83
CA HIS A 597 11.65 13.13 -14.21
C HIS A 597 11.17 12.78 -15.63
N LYS A 598 9.99 13.23 -16.06
CA LYS A 598 9.50 13.06 -17.43
C LYS A 598 10.42 13.75 -18.43
N LEU A 599 10.72 15.04 -18.20
CA LEU A 599 11.57 15.83 -19.08
C LEU A 599 13.00 15.26 -19.16
N ARG A 600 13.60 14.85 -18.03
CA ARG A 600 14.91 14.19 -18.01
C ARG A 600 14.94 12.91 -18.86
N ARG A 601 13.86 12.12 -18.84
CA ARG A 601 13.76 10.91 -19.65
C ARG A 601 13.61 11.23 -21.13
N GLU A 602 12.77 12.20 -21.48
CA GLU A 602 12.60 12.64 -22.86
C GLU A 602 13.90 13.22 -23.43
N ALA A 603 14.59 14.07 -22.68
CA ALA A 603 15.91 14.57 -23.06
C ALA A 603 16.92 13.43 -23.25
N GLY A 604 16.94 12.44 -22.34
CA GLY A 604 17.78 11.25 -22.49
C GLY A 604 17.41 10.38 -23.70
N ARG A 605 16.12 10.26 -24.03
CA ARG A 605 15.60 9.54 -25.20
C ARG A 605 16.04 10.22 -26.50
N LEU A 606 15.85 11.53 -26.61
CA LEU A 606 16.23 12.32 -27.78
C LEU A 606 17.77 12.32 -27.97
N ASP A 607 18.55 12.48 -26.90
CA ASP A 607 20.02 12.39 -26.95
C ASP A 607 20.50 10.99 -27.35
N ALA A 608 19.88 9.92 -26.84
CA ALA A 608 20.19 8.55 -27.22
C ALA A 608 19.88 8.27 -28.71
N TRP A 609 18.79 8.81 -29.25
CA TRP A 609 18.45 8.71 -30.67
C TRP A 609 19.52 9.35 -31.56
N LEU A 610 19.90 10.60 -31.24
CA LEU A 610 20.94 11.34 -31.97
C LEU A 610 22.30 10.62 -31.91
N ARG A 611 22.66 10.00 -30.78
CA ARG A 611 23.88 9.18 -30.63
C ARG A 611 23.84 7.88 -31.43
N LYS A 612 22.68 7.23 -31.51
CA LYS A 612 22.51 5.98 -32.27
C LYS A 612 22.70 6.20 -33.76
N LYS A 613 22.25 7.34 -34.29
CA LYS A 613 22.39 7.69 -35.71
C LYS A 613 23.78 8.21 -36.06
N SER A 614 24.42 9.00 -35.19
CA SER A 614 25.81 9.46 -35.39
C SER A 614 26.86 8.36 -35.20
N GLY A 615 26.57 7.34 -34.37
CA GLY A 615 27.42 6.17 -34.17
C GLY A 615 27.55 5.24 -35.40
N GLY A 616 26.73 5.46 -36.45
CA GLY A 616 26.85 4.77 -37.73
C GLY A 616 28.02 5.26 -38.60
N GLN A 617 28.52 6.48 -38.39
CA GLN A 617 29.57 7.09 -39.22
C GLN A 617 31.00 6.93 -38.68
N ASN A 618 31.21 6.32 -37.51
CA ASN A 618 32.55 6.25 -36.90
C ASN A 618 32.91 4.89 -36.28
N ARG A 619 32.49 3.78 -36.90
CA ARG A 619 33.08 2.45 -36.65
C ARG A 619 34.32 2.25 -37.53
N GLY A 620 35.37 3.02 -37.26
CA GLY A 620 36.59 2.99 -38.05
C GLY A 620 37.76 3.69 -37.38
N LYS A 621 38.03 3.41 -36.10
CA LYS A 621 39.38 3.49 -35.50
C LYS A 621 39.35 2.95 -34.08
N GLY A 622 39.83 1.72 -33.94
CA GLY A 622 40.13 1.14 -32.64
C GLY A 622 41.14 2.01 -31.89
N ARG A 623 40.90 2.25 -30.60
CA ARG A 623 41.92 2.77 -29.71
C ARG A 623 42.09 1.81 -28.54
N GLY A 624 43.24 1.14 -28.58
CA GLY A 624 43.73 0.24 -27.57
C GLY A 624 43.91 0.92 -26.22
N ARG A 625 43.80 0.09 -25.19
CA ARG A 625 44.21 0.36 -23.82
C ARG A 625 45.68 0.82 -23.80
N GLY A 626 45.90 2.02 -23.29
CA GLY A 626 47.22 2.57 -23.00
C GLY A 626 47.22 3.18 -21.59
N ASN A 627 47.72 2.40 -20.64
CA ASN A 627 47.93 2.75 -19.25
C ASN A 627 48.97 3.89 -19.15
N ARG A 628 48.67 5.03 -18.53
CA ARG A 628 49.72 5.95 -18.05
C ARG A 628 49.35 6.58 -16.70
N ARG A 629 50.05 6.10 -15.67
CA ARG A 629 50.24 6.71 -14.36
C ARG A 629 51.20 7.91 -14.48
N GLY A 630 50.87 8.97 -13.74
CA GLY A 630 51.81 9.80 -12.97
C GLY A 630 52.53 10.94 -13.69
N GLN A 631 52.19 12.19 -13.34
CA GLN A 631 53.14 13.16 -12.76
C GLN A 631 52.43 14.40 -12.20
N LYS A 632 53.16 15.08 -11.31
CA LYS A 632 52.76 16.00 -10.22
C LYS A 632 52.87 17.50 -10.67
N PRO A 633 52.67 18.51 -9.79
CA PRO A 633 51.76 19.64 -9.99
C PRO A 633 52.45 20.97 -10.38
N ARG A 634 51.68 21.98 -10.81
CA ARG A 634 52.13 23.39 -10.79
C ARG A 634 51.00 24.39 -10.53
N ASP A 635 51.22 25.11 -9.44
CA ASP A 635 50.99 26.53 -9.13
C ASP A 635 49.64 27.22 -9.31
N LYS A 636 49.22 27.82 -8.18
CA LYS A 636 48.13 28.76 -7.97
C LYS A 636 48.28 30.03 -8.82
N LYS A 637 47.13 30.57 -9.25
CA LYS A 637 46.85 32.00 -9.18
C LYS A 637 45.51 32.21 -8.50
N GLU A 638 45.53 33.12 -7.55
CA GLU A 638 44.44 33.55 -6.68
C GLU A 638 43.45 34.40 -7.48
N ASP A 639 42.16 34.21 -7.23
CA ASP A 639 41.19 35.30 -7.28
C ASP A 639 40.18 35.10 -6.14
N SER A 640 40.02 36.15 -5.34
CA SER A 640 39.49 36.13 -3.98
C SER A 640 38.07 36.69 -3.93
N GLY A 641 37.09 35.82 -3.70
CA GLY A 641 35.75 36.19 -3.22
C GLY A 641 35.63 35.95 -1.71
N PRO A 642 34.82 36.72 -0.96
CA PRO A 642 34.77 36.64 0.50
C PRO A 642 34.18 35.31 0.97
N MET A 643 35.03 34.49 1.61
CA MET A 643 34.67 33.24 2.29
C MET A 643 33.73 33.52 3.46
N THR A 644 32.70 32.68 3.59
CA THR A 644 31.70 32.80 4.66
C THR A 644 32.16 32.06 5.92
N LEU A 645 31.71 32.51 7.11
CA LEU A 645 32.06 31.92 8.41
C LEU A 645 31.72 30.41 8.55
N GLY A 646 30.92 29.84 7.64
CA GLY A 646 30.65 28.40 7.58
C GLY A 646 31.84 27.58 7.06
N ASP A 647 32.71 28.17 6.23
CA ASP A 647 33.82 27.47 5.59
C ASP A 647 35.05 27.31 6.51
N ILE A 648 35.11 28.10 7.59
CA ILE A 648 36.17 28.03 8.61
C ILE A 648 35.93 26.89 9.62
N SER A 649 34.65 26.51 9.84
CA SER A 649 34.31 25.44 10.79
C SER A 649 34.62 24.03 10.26
N GLY A 650 34.65 23.84 8.93
CA GLY A 650 34.96 22.54 8.31
C GLY A 650 36.47 22.24 8.22
N LEU A 651 37.31 23.28 8.22
CA LEU A 651 38.77 23.15 8.17
C LEU A 651 39.40 22.88 9.54
N LEU A 652 38.75 23.30 10.64
CA LEU A 652 39.22 23.08 12.02
C LEU A 652 38.84 21.71 12.60
N SER A 653 37.90 20.98 12.01
CA SER A 653 37.52 19.62 12.44
C SER A 653 38.41 18.51 11.86
N GLY A 654 39.34 18.83 10.96
CA GLY A 654 40.19 17.86 10.24
C GLY A 654 41.60 17.66 10.79
N MET A 655 42.01 18.40 11.83
CA MET A 655 43.35 18.31 12.41
C MET A 655 43.28 17.92 13.88
N GLY A 656 43.52 16.64 14.18
CA GLY A 656 43.72 16.18 15.56
C GLY A 656 43.65 14.66 15.73
N ASN A 657 44.76 13.97 15.51
CA ASN A 657 45.13 12.65 16.03
C ASN A 657 46.66 12.73 16.22
N GLU A 658 47.36 12.33 17.29
CA GLU A 658 47.18 11.47 18.47
C GLU A 658 47.98 12.15 19.63
N SER A 659 47.87 11.85 20.93
CA SER A 659 48.12 10.57 21.61
C SER A 659 47.99 10.73 23.15
N SER A 660 47.53 9.65 23.80
CA SER A 660 47.73 9.22 25.20
C SER A 660 47.61 10.20 26.39
N SER A 661 46.69 9.92 27.32
CA SER A 661 47.06 9.37 28.64
C SER A 661 45.84 8.93 29.48
N LYS A 662 46.02 7.83 30.18
CA LYS A 662 45.11 7.17 31.13
C LYS A 662 44.66 8.12 32.25
N ARG A 663 43.37 8.11 32.63
CA ARG A 663 42.93 8.28 34.03
C ARG A 663 41.59 7.60 34.33
N THR A 664 41.74 6.51 35.07
CA THR A 664 40.88 5.86 36.08
C THR A 664 39.41 6.25 36.26
N ARG A 665 38.56 5.21 36.19
CA ARG A 665 37.19 5.13 36.70
C ARG A 665 37.13 5.44 38.21
N LYS A 666 36.16 6.24 38.63
CA LYS A 666 35.56 6.16 39.97
C LYS A 666 34.08 5.79 39.86
N VAL A 667 33.78 4.65 40.48
CA VAL A 667 32.44 4.12 40.74
C VAL A 667 31.80 4.95 41.86
N SER A 668 30.53 5.30 41.69
CA SER A 668 29.66 5.68 42.79
C SER A 668 28.32 4.98 42.56
N SER A 669 28.06 4.01 43.42
CA SER A 669 26.86 3.21 43.53
C SER A 669 25.78 3.97 44.30
N LYS A 670 24.55 3.96 43.80
CA LYS A 670 23.35 3.68 44.60
C LYS A 670 22.16 3.44 43.68
N LYS A 671 21.76 2.18 43.65
CA LYS A 671 20.59 1.63 42.99
C LYS A 671 19.64 1.22 44.11
N ALA A 672 18.41 1.73 44.11
CA ALA A 672 17.28 1.07 44.76
C ALA A 672 15.96 1.67 44.24
N GLY A 673 15.09 0.81 43.68
CA GLY A 673 13.67 1.11 43.54
C GLY A 673 13.08 1.18 42.12
N MET A 674 13.33 0.20 41.23
CA MET A 674 12.47 0.00 40.04
C MET A 674 11.36 -1.00 40.36
N ARG A 675 10.12 -0.50 40.51
CA ARG A 675 8.91 -1.30 40.38
C ARG A 675 8.53 -1.41 38.90
N LYS A 676 8.31 -2.64 38.42
CA LYS A 676 7.68 -2.97 37.14
C LYS A 676 6.32 -2.26 37.03
N MET A 677 6.09 -1.54 35.95
CA MET A 677 4.75 -1.21 35.46
C MET A 677 4.62 -1.75 34.04
N GLY A 678 3.54 -2.49 33.83
CA GLY A 678 3.27 -3.24 32.61
C GLY A 678 2.69 -2.38 31.49
N ASN A 679 2.63 -3.02 30.33
CA ASN A 679 1.93 -2.62 29.10
C ASN A 679 0.68 -1.74 29.35
N LEU A 680 0.70 -0.53 28.81
CA LEU A 680 -0.50 0.25 28.54
C LEU A 680 -0.65 0.37 27.02
N GLY A 681 -1.57 -0.42 26.48
CA GLY A 681 -2.02 -0.35 25.10
C GLY A 681 -2.75 0.95 24.78
N ALA A 682 -2.68 1.33 23.51
CA ALA A 682 -3.32 2.52 22.96
C ALA A 682 -4.84 2.52 23.20
N HIS A 683 -5.34 3.51 23.94
CA HIS A 683 -6.76 3.77 24.11
C HIS A 683 -7.32 4.40 22.82
N ARG A 684 -8.13 3.63 22.08
CA ARG A 684 -8.99 4.13 20.99
C ARG A 684 -10.23 4.78 21.61
N GLY A 685 -10.55 5.99 21.15
CA GLY A 685 -11.74 6.73 21.59
C GLY A 685 -13.05 5.98 21.33
N SER A 686 -13.95 6.07 22.30
CA SER A 686 -15.31 5.55 22.23
C SER A 686 -16.13 6.33 21.18
N ARG A 687 -16.68 5.59 20.22
CA ARG A 687 -17.63 6.08 19.23
C ARG A 687 -19.01 6.15 19.89
N SER A 688 -19.67 7.31 19.82
CA SER A 688 -21.03 7.49 20.32
C SER A 688 -22.02 6.63 19.53
N GLN A 689 -22.73 5.74 20.23
CA GLN A 689 -23.91 5.09 19.70
C GLN A 689 -25.10 6.05 19.80
N PHE A 690 -25.66 6.43 18.65
CA PHE A 690 -26.99 7.04 18.58
C PHE A 690 -28.03 5.97 18.90
N LYS A 691 -28.79 6.14 20.00
CA LYS A 691 -30.06 5.43 20.22
C LYS A 691 -31.16 6.17 19.44
N LYS A 692 -31.85 5.47 18.54
CA LYS A 692 -33.14 5.91 18.00
C LYS A 692 -34.14 5.97 19.16
N LYS A 693 -34.81 7.11 19.32
CA LYS A 693 -36.09 7.19 20.02
C LYS A 693 -37.18 6.63 19.10
N GLU A 694 -38.18 6.05 19.76
CA GLU A 694 -39.37 5.35 19.25
C GLU A 694 -39.98 5.92 17.97
#